data_AF-A0A4Y8UW68-F1
#
_entry.id   AF-A0A4Y8UW68-F1
#
_cell.length_a   1.000
_cell.length_b   1.000
_cell.length_c   1.000
_cell.angle_alpha   90.00
_cell.angle_beta   90.00
_cell.angle_gamma   90.00
#
_symmetry.space_group_name_H-M   'P 1'
#
loop_
_entity.id
_entity.type
_entity.pdbx_description
1 polymer ?
#
loop_
_entity_poly.entity_id
_entity_poly.type
_entity_poly.pdbx_seq_one_letter_code
_entity_poly.pdbx_strand_id
1 'polypeptide(L)'
;MGRITRVAGAAAVLALLAAGCTAADEPDTDTTITDAATPEPGPGSLTIRWLAYTGSGEGAVGETELTRRPHDDGDFRVEFSENEVGGIGPAAQAGAWNAAIVSTLLLGLPLSGEFRFETSGRVDGPSAGALTTAGLIALQRGDTFLDDVTMTGTINPTGTIGPVGGIPEKVQAAADEGFTTVLVPLGQRNSPNQAGEVVDVVRLGDREGVEVIEVGDVYEAYGHLTGEPLEAPRLGGDPRLSNQSYDKVSAQVEATLARYDTAFRRFEALPAEIRTTLASSGLLDAAATASVDARDLAQQGQQAGAFLEAQQAAMLVETLVGAGEWMNPLFTQGLPGLELLFRDALDLGPTSARVTSFLDQLSTYSPRTVADVEGLVQGYAGTFDAYSLMVFAHQMIASIKARSDAGGYASLEQLFTDLSGPLLYARLSEAMLTSTQATFELGRDNPGTPVHEDVDLGAVGDFFRRGADANHTAFREIVVAPLAQQHGLSEEDVLARLSGADMAVAYATVERSLLPVITDYIGEGKPNADYAALAYGVTNYVRNAGLIDKYYNNADLGPGFEITGVRWQAALNRALDLGRQQLGAEVDALRAHDVDPVLGVGSYEAAGVMRNGTDSERFSAVNQYASGFVTARMISYLTGRDLAEAAG
;
A
#
# COMPACT_ATOMS: atom_id res chain seq x y z
N MET A 1 24.56 -1.09 -35.61
CA MET A 1 23.60 -0.09 -35.12
C MET A 1 22.23 -0.75 -35.04
N GLY A 2 21.42 -0.40 -34.05
CA GLY A 2 20.21 -1.16 -33.68
C GLY A 2 20.19 -1.41 -32.16
N ARG A 3 19.90 -0.36 -31.38
CA ARG A 3 19.45 -0.53 -30.00
C ARG A 3 17.94 -0.70 -30.06
N ILE A 4 17.44 -1.86 -29.64
CA ILE A 4 16.01 -2.16 -29.54
C ILE A 4 15.80 -2.78 -28.15
N THR A 5 14.78 -2.29 -27.45
CA THR A 5 14.24 -2.73 -26.14
C THR A 5 15.15 -3.60 -25.26
N ARG A 6 15.87 -2.93 -24.36
CA ARG A 6 16.05 -3.40 -22.97
C ARG A 6 15.04 -2.63 -22.09
N VAL A 7 14.88 -3.07 -20.84
CA VAL A 7 13.90 -2.60 -19.83
C VAL A 7 12.48 -3.14 -20.05
N ALA A 8 12.06 -3.98 -19.10
CA ALA A 8 10.67 -4.30 -18.73
C ALA A 8 10.72 -5.15 -17.44
N GLY A 9 11.32 -6.35 -17.52
CA GLY A 9 11.27 -7.37 -16.46
C GLY A 9 12.02 -7.08 -15.15
N ALA A 10 12.82 -6.01 -15.07
CA ALA A 10 13.57 -5.68 -13.85
C ALA A 10 12.72 -4.89 -12.84
N ALA A 11 11.92 -3.94 -13.33
CA ALA A 11 11.22 -2.98 -12.49
C ALA A 11 10.00 -3.59 -11.78
N ALA A 12 9.33 -4.55 -12.42
CA ALA A 12 8.10 -5.15 -11.93
C ALA A 12 8.27 -6.02 -10.67
N VAL A 13 9.48 -6.50 -10.39
CA VAL A 13 9.76 -7.49 -9.33
C VAL A 13 10.54 -6.89 -8.14
N LEU A 14 10.90 -5.61 -8.21
CA LEU A 14 11.58 -4.87 -7.14
C LEU A 14 10.64 -4.29 -6.08
N ALA A 15 9.38 -4.75 -6.03
CA ALA A 15 8.38 -4.33 -5.05
C ALA A 15 7.84 -5.53 -4.26
N LEU A 16 7.67 -5.34 -2.95
CA LEU A 16 7.10 -6.24 -1.92
C LEU A 16 7.97 -7.41 -1.43
N LEU A 17 8.37 -7.34 -0.13
CA LEU A 17 8.33 -8.49 0.80
C LEU A 17 8.30 -8.02 2.29
N ALA A 18 7.34 -8.55 3.06
CA ALA A 18 7.23 -8.64 4.55
C ALA A 18 7.05 -7.35 5.41
N ALA A 19 6.33 -7.42 6.56
CA ALA A 19 6.02 -6.27 7.46
C ALA A 19 5.53 -6.58 8.92
N GLY A 20 5.76 -5.68 9.93
CA GLY A 20 5.13 -5.67 11.30
C GLY A 20 5.96 -5.49 12.66
N CYS A 21 6.09 -4.26 13.25
CA CYS A 21 6.91 -3.67 14.40
C CYS A 21 8.11 -4.47 15.09
N THR A 22 8.73 -4.41 16.33
CA THR A 22 9.10 -3.58 17.57
C THR A 22 10.43 -4.17 18.24
N ALA A 23 10.94 -4.15 19.54
CA ALA A 23 10.71 -3.61 20.94
C ALA A 23 11.99 -3.58 21.90
N ALA A 24 11.91 -2.97 23.11
CA ALA A 24 12.58 -3.13 24.47
C ALA A 24 14.10 -3.50 24.73
N ASP A 25 14.78 -3.13 25.85
CA ASP A 25 14.37 -2.80 27.26
C ASP A 25 15.35 -1.83 28.06
N GLU A 26 15.03 -1.47 29.33
CA GLU A 26 15.31 -0.20 30.08
C GLU A 26 16.49 -0.18 31.14
N PRO A 27 16.78 0.89 31.97
CA PRO A 27 15.93 1.39 33.09
C PRO A 27 15.90 2.92 33.51
N ASP A 28 14.75 3.35 34.03
CA ASP A 28 14.46 4.29 35.17
C ASP A 28 14.80 5.81 35.14
N THR A 29 13.78 6.70 35.10
CA THR A 29 13.52 7.73 36.17
C THR A 29 12.15 8.46 36.11
N ASP A 30 11.47 8.47 37.26
CA ASP A 30 10.28 9.24 37.70
C ASP A 30 9.94 10.57 36.98
N THR A 31 8.69 10.71 36.50
CA THR A 31 7.97 12.00 36.50
C THR A 31 6.44 11.79 36.62
N THR A 32 5.75 12.67 37.36
CA THR A 32 4.31 12.56 37.66
C THR A 32 3.37 12.86 36.48
N ILE A 33 2.42 11.95 36.23
CA ILE A 33 1.26 12.17 35.35
C ILE A 33 0.33 13.23 35.96
N THR A 34 -0.21 14.11 35.12
CA THR A 34 -1.39 14.95 35.41
C THR A 34 -2.56 14.48 34.55
N ASP A 35 -3.74 14.29 35.16
CA ASP A 35 -4.96 13.90 34.43
C ASP A 35 -5.24 14.84 33.25
N ALA A 36 -5.34 14.27 32.04
CA ALA A 36 -5.98 14.93 30.91
C ALA A 36 -7.49 14.65 31.01
N ALA A 37 -8.32 15.70 30.92
CA ALA A 37 -9.77 15.55 30.97
C ALA A 37 -10.33 15.07 29.62
N THR A 38 -11.35 14.22 29.65
CA THR A 38 -12.09 13.77 28.46
C THR A 38 -12.62 14.96 27.63
N PRO A 39 -12.51 14.93 26.29
CA PRO A 39 -13.22 15.88 25.44
C PRO A 39 -14.75 15.71 25.57
N GLU A 40 -15.50 16.81 25.73
CA GLU A 40 -16.95 16.77 25.48
C GLU A 40 -17.20 16.55 23.97
N PRO A 41 -18.30 15.91 23.56
CA PRO A 41 -18.58 15.63 22.16
C PRO A 41 -18.69 16.94 21.35
N GLY A 42 -17.99 16.96 20.21
CA GLY A 42 -17.91 18.12 19.33
C GLY A 42 -19.22 18.52 18.64
N PRO A 43 -19.19 19.51 17.73
CA PRO A 43 -20.38 19.99 17.05
C PRO A 43 -21.05 18.83 16.28
N GLY A 44 -22.39 18.74 16.35
CA GLY A 44 -23.14 17.63 15.77
C GLY A 44 -23.04 17.52 14.24
N SER A 45 -22.56 18.57 13.58
CA SER A 45 -22.14 18.59 12.18
C SER A 45 -21.13 19.72 11.93
N LEU A 46 -20.39 19.65 10.82
CA LEU A 46 -19.40 20.65 10.39
C LEU A 46 -19.43 20.76 8.86
N THR A 47 -19.58 21.96 8.31
CA THR A 47 -19.59 22.18 6.87
C THR A 47 -18.19 22.45 6.34
N ILE A 48 -17.75 21.67 5.35
CA ILE A 48 -16.56 21.99 4.55
C ILE A 48 -16.97 22.65 3.23
N ARG A 49 -16.21 23.67 2.81
CA ARG A 49 -16.39 24.38 1.53
C ARG A 49 -15.25 23.97 0.58
N TRP A 50 -15.49 22.99 -0.28
CA TRP A 50 -14.48 22.37 -1.15
C TRP A 50 -14.29 23.10 -2.47
N LEU A 51 -13.09 22.96 -3.06
CA LEU A 51 -12.73 23.57 -4.34
C LEU A 51 -12.69 22.54 -5.49
N ALA A 52 -13.36 22.86 -6.60
CA ALA A 52 -13.41 22.07 -7.83
C ALA A 52 -13.13 22.92 -9.07
N TYR A 53 -13.03 22.28 -10.24
CA TYR A 53 -12.99 22.95 -11.54
C TYR A 53 -13.68 22.07 -12.59
N THR A 54 -14.21 22.70 -13.66
CA THR A 54 -14.95 22.01 -14.72
C THR A 54 -14.06 21.59 -15.89
N GLY A 55 -14.60 20.72 -16.75
CA GLY A 55 -14.04 20.44 -18.09
C GLY A 55 -14.08 21.64 -19.07
N SER A 56 -14.58 22.81 -18.65
CA SER A 56 -14.49 24.10 -19.36
C SER A 56 -13.46 25.07 -18.75
N GLY A 57 -12.75 24.69 -17.68
CA GLY A 57 -11.77 25.54 -17.01
C GLY A 57 -12.38 26.58 -16.05
N GLU A 58 -13.66 26.42 -15.71
CA GLU A 58 -14.35 27.27 -14.74
C GLU A 58 -14.14 26.65 -13.35
N GLY A 59 -13.56 27.42 -12.42
CA GLY A 59 -13.47 27.01 -11.02
C GLY A 59 -14.84 27.03 -10.33
N ALA A 60 -15.00 26.23 -9.28
CA ALA A 60 -16.22 26.19 -8.48
C ALA A 60 -15.92 25.93 -7.00
N VAL A 61 -16.77 26.47 -6.13
CA VAL A 61 -16.85 26.10 -4.72
C VAL A 61 -18.17 25.36 -4.49
N GLY A 62 -18.16 24.35 -3.63
CA GLY A 62 -19.37 23.67 -3.17
C GLY A 62 -19.24 23.24 -1.73
N GLU A 63 -20.35 22.84 -1.11
CA GLU A 63 -20.40 22.59 0.33
C GLU A 63 -20.81 21.14 0.63
N THR A 64 -20.13 20.53 1.61
CA THR A 64 -20.51 19.23 2.18
C THR A 64 -20.63 19.38 3.69
N GLU A 65 -21.80 19.10 4.24
CA GLU A 65 -21.99 18.94 5.68
C GLU A 65 -21.50 17.55 6.09
N LEU A 66 -20.55 17.53 7.03
CA LEU A 66 -19.99 16.33 7.63
C LEU A 66 -20.71 16.04 8.96
N THR A 67 -20.89 14.76 9.28
CA THR A 67 -21.37 14.32 10.60
C THR A 67 -20.70 13.01 10.97
N ARG A 68 -20.27 12.85 12.23
CA ARG A 68 -19.87 11.56 12.82
C ARG A 68 -20.79 11.23 13.99
N ARG A 69 -21.13 9.95 14.16
CA ARG A 69 -21.78 9.40 15.35
C ARG A 69 -21.10 8.10 15.79
N PRO A 70 -21.01 7.81 17.10
CA PRO A 70 -20.78 6.45 17.59
C PRO A 70 -21.83 5.48 17.04
N HIS A 71 -21.48 4.20 16.89
CA HIS A 71 -22.41 3.16 16.43
C HIS A 71 -22.26 1.91 17.28
N ASP A 72 -23.27 1.65 18.13
CA ASP A 72 -23.20 0.66 19.22
C ASP A 72 -23.03 -0.78 18.74
N ASP A 73 -23.54 -1.13 17.55
CA ASP A 73 -23.45 -2.49 16.97
C ASP A 73 -22.08 -2.79 16.30
N GLY A 74 -21.05 -1.98 16.50
CA GLY A 74 -19.68 -2.22 15.98
C GLY A 74 -19.47 -1.97 14.48
N ASP A 75 -20.52 -1.73 13.69
CA ASP A 75 -20.42 -1.48 12.25
C ASP A 75 -19.72 -0.14 11.90
N PHE A 76 -19.04 -0.11 10.75
CA PHE A 76 -18.42 1.10 10.19
C PHE A 76 -19.13 1.55 8.91
N ARG A 77 -19.92 2.61 9.02
CA ARG A 77 -20.90 3.03 8.02
C ARG A 77 -20.55 4.40 7.44
N VAL A 78 -20.55 4.48 6.11
CA VAL A 78 -20.46 5.75 5.36
C VAL A 78 -21.78 5.98 4.63
N GLU A 79 -22.41 7.12 4.89
CA GLU A 79 -23.63 7.58 4.21
C GLU A 79 -23.35 8.75 3.26
N PHE A 80 -23.97 8.70 2.09
CA PHE A 80 -23.99 9.80 1.13
C PHE A 80 -25.40 10.38 1.00
N SER A 81 -25.49 11.70 1.01
CA SER A 81 -26.72 12.45 0.77
C SER A 81 -26.44 13.50 -0.30
N GLU A 82 -27.19 13.45 -1.40
CA GLU A 82 -27.03 14.35 -2.56
C GLU A 82 -28.35 15.05 -2.88
N ASN A 83 -28.29 16.34 -3.25
CA ASN A 83 -29.46 17.11 -3.68
C ASN A 83 -29.63 17.18 -5.21
N GLU A 84 -28.64 16.71 -5.97
CA GLU A 84 -28.64 16.56 -7.43
C GLU A 84 -28.45 15.08 -7.82
N VAL A 85 -29.05 14.65 -8.93
CA VAL A 85 -29.04 13.23 -9.33
C VAL A 85 -27.66 12.83 -9.89
N GLY A 86 -26.91 12.00 -9.16
CA GLY A 86 -25.49 11.80 -9.41
C GLY A 86 -24.72 13.08 -9.10
N GLY A 87 -24.92 13.61 -7.90
CA GLY A 87 -24.22 14.74 -7.32
C GLY A 87 -22.89 14.33 -6.68
N ILE A 88 -22.75 13.10 -6.16
CA ILE A 88 -21.49 12.59 -5.61
C ILE A 88 -21.00 11.42 -6.47
N GLY A 89 -20.01 11.69 -7.33
CA GLY A 89 -19.44 10.68 -8.22
C GLY A 89 -18.52 9.67 -7.53
N PRO A 90 -18.13 8.56 -8.18
CA PRO A 90 -17.47 7.41 -7.55
C PRO A 90 -16.13 7.76 -6.88
N ALA A 91 -15.34 8.67 -7.46
CA ALA A 91 -14.05 9.05 -6.91
C ALA A 91 -14.19 10.04 -5.73
N ALA A 92 -15.26 10.85 -5.70
CA ALA A 92 -15.63 11.60 -4.50
C ALA A 92 -16.13 10.68 -3.37
N GLN A 93 -16.94 9.66 -3.68
CA GLN A 93 -17.38 8.66 -2.68
C GLN A 93 -16.19 7.92 -2.06
N ALA A 94 -15.27 7.43 -2.88
CA ALA A 94 -14.05 6.78 -2.39
C ALA A 94 -13.12 7.74 -1.62
N GLY A 95 -13.06 9.01 -2.01
CA GLY A 95 -12.36 10.06 -1.25
C GLY A 95 -12.93 10.27 0.16
N ALA A 96 -14.26 10.19 0.32
CA ALA A 96 -14.92 10.27 1.62
C ALA A 96 -14.73 9.00 2.48
N TRP A 97 -14.77 7.80 1.86
CA TRP A 97 -14.39 6.55 2.54
C TRP A 97 -12.95 6.61 3.08
N ASN A 98 -12.01 7.10 2.27
CA ASN A 98 -10.64 7.32 2.71
C ASN A 98 -10.55 8.35 3.83
N ALA A 99 -11.24 9.49 3.72
CA ALA A 99 -11.22 10.50 4.77
C ALA A 99 -11.72 9.95 6.11
N ALA A 100 -12.80 9.17 6.13
CA ALA A 100 -13.31 8.53 7.34
C ALA A 100 -12.34 7.52 7.95
N ILE A 101 -11.75 6.64 7.11
CA ILE A 101 -10.76 5.64 7.57
C ILE A 101 -9.49 6.33 8.08
N VAL A 102 -8.95 7.31 7.35
CA VAL A 102 -7.73 8.03 7.75
C VAL A 102 -7.97 8.85 9.02
N SER A 103 -9.10 9.57 9.16
CA SER A 103 -9.41 10.28 10.41
C SER A 103 -9.56 9.34 11.61
N THR A 104 -10.07 8.12 11.39
CA THR A 104 -10.19 7.08 12.43
C THR A 104 -8.81 6.58 12.87
N LEU A 105 -7.96 6.19 11.91
CA LEU A 105 -6.63 5.64 12.17
C LEU A 105 -5.66 6.66 12.77
N LEU A 106 -5.64 7.91 12.29
CA LEU A 106 -4.74 8.96 12.80
C LEU A 106 -5.07 9.40 14.23
N LEU A 107 -6.32 9.22 14.66
CA LEU A 107 -6.80 9.60 16.00
C LEU A 107 -6.92 8.42 16.98
N GLY A 108 -6.73 7.16 16.54
CA GLY A 108 -6.91 5.99 17.41
C GLY A 108 -8.35 5.76 17.87
N LEU A 109 -9.32 6.15 17.03
CA LEU A 109 -10.73 5.98 17.35
C LEU A 109 -11.16 4.52 17.19
N PRO A 110 -12.25 4.09 17.85
CA PRO A 110 -12.90 2.83 17.54
C PRO A 110 -13.14 2.69 16.03
N LEU A 111 -12.85 1.52 15.49
CA LEU A 111 -13.06 1.18 14.07
C LEU A 111 -14.55 1.03 13.69
N SER A 112 -15.45 1.54 14.52
CA SER A 112 -16.90 1.60 14.31
C SER A 112 -17.38 3.06 14.27
N GLY A 113 -18.59 3.27 13.71
CA GLY A 113 -19.22 4.59 13.68
C GLY A 113 -19.98 4.86 12.38
N GLU A 114 -20.89 5.82 12.44
CA GLU A 114 -21.62 6.36 11.30
C GLU A 114 -20.99 7.69 10.88
N PHE A 115 -20.53 7.77 9.64
CA PHE A 115 -20.02 8.97 8.99
C PHE A 115 -20.99 9.36 7.87
N ARG A 116 -21.50 10.59 7.87
CA ARG A 116 -22.43 11.10 6.84
C ARG A 116 -21.85 12.31 6.13
N PHE A 117 -21.98 12.29 4.80
CA PHE A 117 -21.52 13.31 3.88
C PHE A 117 -22.72 13.84 3.08
N GLU A 118 -23.23 15.01 3.45
CA GLU A 118 -24.35 15.65 2.77
C GLU A 118 -23.86 16.78 1.86
N THR A 119 -23.77 16.49 0.56
CA THR A 119 -23.14 17.37 -0.44
C THR A 119 -24.18 18.13 -1.26
N SER A 120 -23.92 19.43 -1.41
CA SER A 120 -24.65 20.31 -2.30
C SER A 120 -24.01 20.37 -3.70
N GLY A 121 -24.83 20.30 -4.74
CA GLY A 121 -24.37 20.41 -6.13
C GLY A 121 -23.77 19.11 -6.67
N ARG A 122 -22.70 19.23 -7.48
CA ARG A 122 -22.08 18.08 -8.16
C ARG A 122 -20.57 18.10 -8.01
N VAL A 123 -20.01 17.00 -7.48
CA VAL A 123 -18.58 16.78 -7.26
C VAL A 123 -18.18 15.38 -7.69
N ASP A 124 -17.03 15.26 -8.33
CA ASP A 124 -16.33 13.99 -8.49
C ASP A 124 -14.81 14.21 -8.46
N GLY A 125 -14.07 13.18 -8.07
CA GLY A 125 -12.62 13.21 -7.90
C GLY A 125 -12.16 13.38 -6.44
N PRO A 126 -10.94 12.91 -6.10
CA PRO A 126 -10.45 12.82 -4.73
C PRO A 126 -9.93 14.15 -4.14
N SER A 127 -10.01 15.28 -4.88
CA SER A 127 -9.26 16.51 -4.55
C SER A 127 -9.78 17.34 -3.36
N ALA A 128 -10.78 16.83 -2.64
CA ALA A 128 -11.24 17.35 -1.35
C ALA A 128 -10.83 16.44 -0.17
N GLY A 129 -10.22 15.26 -0.40
CA GLY A 129 -9.98 14.24 0.62
C GLY A 129 -9.22 14.75 1.86
N ALA A 130 -8.24 15.64 1.68
CA ALA A 130 -7.52 16.25 2.79
C ALA A 130 -8.39 17.22 3.62
N LEU A 131 -9.17 18.07 2.96
CA LEU A 131 -10.14 18.99 3.60
C LEU A 131 -11.17 18.19 4.41
N THR A 132 -11.71 17.12 3.82
CA THR A 132 -12.66 16.21 4.47
C THR A 132 -12.04 15.50 5.67
N THR A 133 -10.80 15.04 5.57
CA THR A 133 -10.10 14.38 6.68
C THR A 133 -9.88 15.34 7.85
N ALA A 134 -9.41 16.57 7.57
CA ALA A 134 -9.28 17.60 8.59
C ALA A 134 -10.63 17.98 9.23
N GLY A 135 -11.71 18.02 8.45
CA GLY A 135 -13.06 18.31 8.94
C GLY A 135 -13.62 17.23 9.86
N LEU A 136 -13.35 15.95 9.57
CA LEU A 136 -13.70 14.83 10.45
C LEU A 136 -12.85 14.80 11.73
N ILE A 137 -11.58 15.22 11.67
CA ILE A 137 -10.72 15.39 12.85
C ILE A 137 -11.24 16.54 13.73
N ALA A 138 -11.66 17.65 13.13
CA ALA A 138 -12.21 18.81 13.84
C ALA A 138 -13.53 18.49 14.53
N LEU A 139 -14.45 17.81 13.83
CA LEU A 139 -15.67 17.22 14.40
C LEU A 139 -15.39 16.38 15.65
N GLN A 140 -14.39 15.50 15.59
CA GLN A 140 -14.06 14.61 16.69
C GLN A 140 -13.43 15.33 17.89
N ARG A 141 -12.73 16.44 17.66
CA ARG A 141 -12.06 17.25 18.69
C ARG A 141 -12.94 18.34 19.31
N GLY A 142 -14.03 18.72 18.63
CA GLY A 142 -14.84 19.89 19.01
C GLY A 142 -14.37 21.21 18.39
N ASP A 143 -13.34 21.16 17.54
CA ASP A 143 -12.77 22.33 16.87
C ASP A 143 -13.63 22.76 15.66
N THR A 144 -13.55 24.03 15.29
CA THR A 144 -14.26 24.60 14.12
C THR A 144 -13.30 25.04 13.04
N PHE A 145 -13.73 25.00 11.78
CA PHE A 145 -12.99 25.61 10.68
C PHE A 145 -13.12 27.14 10.68
N LEU A 146 -12.12 27.83 10.14
CA LEU A 146 -12.14 29.26 9.88
C LEU A 146 -12.91 29.55 8.58
N ASP A 147 -13.93 30.42 8.64
CA ASP A 147 -14.87 30.69 7.53
C ASP A 147 -14.18 31.15 6.23
N ASP A 148 -13.00 31.77 6.34
CA ASP A 148 -12.22 32.37 5.25
C ASP A 148 -10.99 31.55 4.82
N VAL A 149 -10.85 30.30 5.33
CA VAL A 149 -9.79 29.36 4.92
C VAL A 149 -10.38 28.11 4.25
N THR A 150 -9.78 27.66 3.14
CA THR A 150 -10.11 26.38 2.49
C THR A 150 -8.86 25.73 1.88
N MET A 151 -8.97 24.52 1.34
CA MET A 151 -7.87 23.82 0.69
C MET A 151 -8.31 22.88 -0.43
N THR A 152 -7.33 22.42 -1.22
CA THR A 152 -7.49 21.27 -2.12
C THR A 152 -6.30 20.31 -2.01
N GLY A 153 -6.57 19.01 -2.11
CA GLY A 153 -5.57 17.95 -1.95
C GLY A 153 -6.21 16.58 -1.82
N THR A 154 -5.57 15.53 -2.35
CA THR A 154 -5.94 14.14 -2.03
C THR A 154 -5.38 13.75 -0.66
N ILE A 155 -5.81 12.61 -0.11
CA ILE A 155 -5.32 12.10 1.19
C ILE A 155 -4.82 10.66 1.04
N ASN A 156 -3.63 10.39 1.57
CA ASN A 156 -3.01 9.07 1.62
C ASN A 156 -3.23 8.41 3.01
N PRO A 157 -3.03 7.09 3.18
CA PRO A 157 -3.27 6.39 4.47
C PRO A 157 -2.48 6.94 5.66
N THR A 158 -1.32 7.54 5.42
CA THR A 158 -0.44 8.21 6.40
C THR A 158 -0.86 9.65 6.72
N GLY A 159 -1.93 10.17 6.13
CA GLY A 159 -2.34 11.56 6.29
C GLY A 159 -1.53 12.58 5.47
N THR A 160 -0.57 12.17 4.63
CA THR A 160 0.05 13.10 3.68
C THR A 160 -0.91 13.56 2.60
N ILE A 161 -0.76 14.82 2.18
CA ILE A 161 -1.60 15.46 1.18
C ILE A 161 -1.02 15.21 -0.21
N GLY A 162 -1.81 14.58 -1.08
CA GLY A 162 -1.41 14.26 -2.43
C GLY A 162 -1.76 15.35 -3.47
N PRO A 163 -0.98 15.45 -4.56
CA PRO A 163 -1.19 16.41 -5.66
C PRO A 163 -2.56 16.35 -6.34
N VAL A 164 -3.00 17.48 -6.88
CA VAL A 164 -4.29 17.64 -7.60
C VAL A 164 -4.16 18.52 -8.85
N GLY A 165 -5.13 18.38 -9.76
CA GLY A 165 -5.30 19.27 -10.92
C GLY A 165 -6.16 20.51 -10.64
N GLY A 166 -6.09 21.48 -11.55
CA GLY A 166 -6.96 22.66 -11.61
C GLY A 166 -6.73 23.69 -10.49
N ILE A 167 -5.52 23.78 -9.93
CA ILE A 167 -5.24 24.68 -8.81
C ILE A 167 -5.39 26.17 -9.19
N PRO A 168 -4.95 26.66 -10.37
CA PRO A 168 -5.19 28.05 -10.76
C PRO A 168 -6.69 28.41 -10.79
N GLU A 169 -7.51 27.53 -11.36
CA GLU A 169 -8.96 27.70 -11.46
C GLU A 169 -9.63 27.68 -10.07
N LYS A 170 -9.19 26.77 -9.19
CA LYS A 170 -9.65 26.65 -7.79
C LYS A 170 -9.29 27.87 -6.95
N VAL A 171 -8.08 28.41 -7.09
CA VAL A 171 -7.63 29.62 -6.37
C VAL A 171 -8.43 30.85 -6.81
N GLN A 172 -8.76 30.98 -8.10
CA GLN A 172 -9.66 32.05 -8.57
C GLN A 172 -11.07 31.89 -7.97
N ALA A 173 -11.67 30.70 -8.03
CA ALA A 173 -13.01 30.48 -7.48
C ALA A 173 -13.08 30.73 -5.96
N ALA A 174 -12.01 30.42 -5.22
CA ALA A 174 -11.91 30.75 -3.81
C ALA A 174 -11.82 32.28 -3.57
N ALA A 175 -11.09 33.02 -4.40
CA ALA A 175 -11.04 34.48 -4.33
C ALA A 175 -12.40 35.11 -4.64
N ASP A 176 -13.08 34.62 -5.68
CA ASP A 176 -14.39 35.09 -6.12
C ASP A 176 -15.48 34.82 -5.05
N GLU A 177 -15.35 33.73 -4.28
CA GLU A 177 -16.19 33.35 -3.13
C GLU A 177 -15.70 33.91 -1.77
N GLY A 178 -14.70 34.81 -1.79
CA GLY A 178 -14.31 35.62 -0.64
C GLY A 178 -13.42 34.94 0.42
N PHE A 179 -12.79 33.81 0.11
CA PHE A 179 -11.75 33.23 0.99
C PHE A 179 -10.52 34.13 1.04
N THR A 180 -9.89 34.25 2.21
CA THR A 180 -8.62 34.98 2.37
C THR A 180 -7.42 34.06 2.21
N THR A 181 -7.57 32.76 2.46
CA THR A 181 -6.47 31.78 2.46
C THR A 181 -6.86 30.47 1.76
N VAL A 182 -5.99 29.95 0.88
CA VAL A 182 -6.15 28.66 0.19
C VAL A 182 -4.91 27.80 0.36
N LEU A 183 -5.06 26.61 0.97
CA LEU A 183 -3.98 25.65 1.09
C LEU A 183 -3.93 24.71 -0.13
N VAL A 184 -2.74 24.43 -0.64
CA VAL A 184 -2.48 23.62 -1.85
C VAL A 184 -1.39 22.58 -1.58
N PRO A 185 -1.31 21.46 -2.32
CA PRO A 185 -0.36 20.39 -2.01
C PRO A 185 1.11 20.80 -2.19
N LEU A 186 1.97 20.31 -1.32
CA LEU A 186 3.39 20.66 -1.25
C LEU A 186 4.15 20.41 -2.57
N GLY A 187 4.69 21.49 -3.15
CA GLY A 187 5.42 21.50 -4.41
C GLY A 187 4.60 22.02 -5.61
N GLN A 188 3.28 22.16 -5.46
CA GLN A 188 2.37 22.57 -6.53
C GLN A 188 2.22 24.09 -6.72
N ARG A 189 3.06 24.93 -6.10
CA ARG A 189 3.11 26.39 -6.37
C ARG A 189 3.17 26.72 -7.87
N ASN A 190 3.82 25.90 -8.68
CA ASN A 190 3.86 26.07 -10.14
C ASN A 190 3.00 24.99 -10.80
N SER A 191 1.70 25.27 -10.91
CA SER A 191 0.68 24.31 -11.35
C SER A 191 0.18 24.59 -12.77
N PRO A 192 -0.11 23.57 -13.59
CA PRO A 192 -0.75 23.78 -14.89
C PRO A 192 -2.20 24.26 -14.71
N ASN A 193 -2.59 25.25 -15.50
CA ASN A 193 -3.99 25.58 -15.75
C ASN A 193 -4.63 24.56 -16.71
N GLN A 194 -5.91 24.70 -17.01
CA GLN A 194 -6.66 23.81 -17.91
C GLN A 194 -6.08 23.74 -19.35
N ALA A 195 -5.37 24.79 -19.80
CA ALA A 195 -4.68 24.82 -21.08
C ALA A 195 -3.27 24.20 -21.05
N GLY A 196 -2.80 23.74 -19.89
CA GLY A 196 -1.45 23.19 -19.68
C GLY A 196 -0.36 24.24 -19.47
N GLU A 197 -0.72 25.51 -19.31
CA GLU A 197 0.23 26.60 -19.02
C GLU A 197 0.57 26.63 -17.52
N VAL A 198 1.85 26.68 -17.18
CA VAL A 198 2.30 26.67 -15.79
C VAL A 198 2.12 28.05 -15.13
N VAL A 199 1.31 28.10 -14.07
CA VAL A 199 0.98 29.30 -13.31
C VAL A 199 1.63 29.23 -11.92
N ASP A 200 2.30 30.31 -11.52
CA ASP A 200 2.74 30.54 -10.13
C ASP A 200 1.51 30.94 -9.30
N VAL A 201 0.87 29.98 -8.63
CA VAL A 201 -0.44 30.17 -7.97
C VAL A 201 -0.37 31.05 -6.73
N VAL A 202 0.81 31.18 -6.10
CA VAL A 202 1.03 32.19 -5.05
C VAL A 202 0.92 33.60 -5.63
N ARG A 203 1.53 33.83 -6.80
CA ARG A 203 1.37 35.11 -7.51
C ARG A 203 -0.01 35.32 -8.12
N LEU A 204 -0.83 34.28 -8.27
CA LEU A 204 -2.25 34.42 -8.59
C LEU A 204 -2.98 34.95 -7.35
N GLY A 205 -2.87 34.27 -6.22
CA GLY A 205 -3.40 34.72 -4.93
C GLY A 205 -3.03 36.17 -4.59
N ASP A 206 -1.74 36.54 -4.72
CA ASP A 206 -1.23 37.93 -4.54
C ASP A 206 -2.02 39.01 -5.31
N ARG A 207 -2.66 38.65 -6.44
CA ARG A 207 -3.44 39.58 -7.29
C ARG A 207 -4.93 39.56 -6.98
N GLU A 208 -5.47 38.37 -6.75
CA GLU A 208 -6.91 38.19 -6.49
C GLU A 208 -7.27 38.50 -5.02
N GLY A 209 -6.28 38.59 -4.13
CA GLY A 209 -6.43 38.98 -2.72
C GLY A 209 -6.33 37.84 -1.71
N VAL A 210 -5.73 36.71 -2.09
CA VAL A 210 -5.74 35.43 -1.36
C VAL A 210 -4.32 34.97 -1.02
N GLU A 211 -4.05 34.61 0.23
CA GLU A 211 -2.80 33.94 0.60
C GLU A 211 -2.85 32.46 0.18
N VAL A 212 -1.82 31.98 -0.53
CA VAL A 212 -1.74 30.59 -0.99
C VAL A 212 -0.57 29.87 -0.32
N ILE A 213 -0.88 28.83 0.45
CA ILE A 213 0.08 28.13 1.33
C ILE A 213 0.28 26.69 0.85
N GLU A 214 1.53 26.28 0.67
CA GLU A 214 1.88 24.89 0.32
C GLU A 214 1.94 24.01 1.57
N VAL A 215 1.08 22.99 1.66
CA VAL A 215 0.95 22.07 2.80
C VAL A 215 1.20 20.61 2.39
N GLY A 216 1.93 19.86 3.22
CA GLY A 216 2.40 18.50 2.92
C GLY A 216 1.62 17.36 3.58
N ASP A 217 0.94 17.63 4.69
CA ASP A 217 0.15 16.65 5.43
C ASP A 217 -1.00 17.27 6.21
N VAL A 218 -1.91 16.44 6.68
CA VAL A 218 -3.12 16.86 7.40
C VAL A 218 -2.80 17.52 8.74
N TYR A 219 -1.67 17.24 9.38
CA TYR A 219 -1.27 17.90 10.64
C TYR A 219 -0.94 19.38 10.39
N GLU A 220 -0.17 19.66 9.33
CA GLU A 220 0.14 21.02 8.87
C GLU A 220 -1.12 21.76 8.39
N ALA A 221 -1.97 21.10 7.58
CA ALA A 221 -3.20 21.72 7.08
C ALA A 221 -4.25 21.97 8.17
N TYR A 222 -4.35 21.12 9.19
CA TYR A 222 -5.30 21.28 10.29
C TYR A 222 -5.11 22.59 11.05
N GLY A 223 -3.84 22.93 11.38
CA GLY A 223 -3.51 24.16 12.08
C GLY A 223 -3.85 25.42 11.28
N HIS A 224 -3.77 25.36 9.95
CA HIS A 224 -4.22 26.44 9.07
C HIS A 224 -5.75 26.51 8.93
N LEU A 225 -6.45 25.37 8.91
CA LEU A 225 -7.92 25.32 8.75
C LEU A 225 -8.69 25.69 10.03
N THR A 226 -8.13 25.43 11.22
CA THR A 226 -8.81 25.63 12.51
C THR A 226 -8.20 26.72 13.38
N GLY A 227 -6.90 27.01 13.20
CA GLY A 227 -6.10 27.79 14.16
C GLY A 227 -5.56 26.98 15.35
N GLU A 228 -6.00 25.73 15.54
CA GLU A 228 -5.64 24.88 16.68
C GLU A 228 -4.61 23.79 16.29
N PRO A 229 -3.70 23.38 17.20
CA PRO A 229 -2.65 22.42 16.88
C PRO A 229 -3.16 20.97 16.87
N LEU A 230 -2.80 20.24 15.81
CA LEU A 230 -2.80 18.77 15.77
C LEU A 230 -1.35 18.30 15.86
N GLU A 231 -1.00 17.50 16.88
CA GLU A 231 0.38 17.06 17.07
C GLU A 231 0.78 16.01 16.00
N ALA A 232 1.73 16.38 15.13
CA ALA A 232 2.38 15.43 14.25
C ALA A 232 3.24 14.43 15.07
N PRO A 233 3.23 13.13 14.73
CA PRO A 233 3.99 12.10 15.45
C PRO A 233 5.49 12.37 15.37
N ARG A 234 6.20 12.11 16.46
CA ARG A 234 7.64 12.41 16.61
C ARG A 234 8.42 11.13 16.82
N LEU A 235 9.47 10.93 16.03
CA LEU A 235 10.37 9.80 16.16
C LEU A 235 11.23 9.96 17.44
N GLY A 236 11.06 9.09 18.43
CA GLY A 236 11.87 9.08 19.65
C GLY A 236 13.31 8.58 19.38
N GLY A 237 13.44 7.55 18.55
CA GLY A 237 14.70 7.03 18.01
C GLY A 237 14.43 6.08 16.84
N ASP A 238 15.49 5.58 16.18
CA ASP A 238 15.31 4.52 15.19
C ASP A 238 14.97 3.19 15.89
N PRO A 239 13.81 2.57 15.60
CA PRO A 239 13.43 1.31 16.21
C PRO A 239 14.42 0.17 16.00
N ARG A 240 14.66 -0.61 17.06
CA ARG A 240 15.42 -1.88 17.04
C ARG A 240 14.66 -3.00 17.74
N LEU A 241 15.05 -4.24 17.44
CA LEU A 241 14.53 -5.47 18.04
C LEU A 241 14.93 -5.62 19.52
N SER A 242 14.16 -6.40 20.26
CA SER A 242 14.56 -6.87 21.60
C SER A 242 15.75 -7.82 21.48
N ASN A 243 16.53 -8.04 22.54
CA ASN A 243 17.60 -9.06 22.51
C ASN A 243 17.05 -10.47 22.16
N GLN A 244 15.84 -10.80 22.62
CA GLN A 244 15.16 -12.06 22.33
C GLN A 244 14.80 -12.18 20.84
N SER A 245 14.17 -11.15 20.29
CA SER A 245 13.75 -11.14 18.89
C SER A 245 14.94 -10.95 17.94
N TYR A 246 16.00 -10.25 18.35
CA TYR A 246 17.28 -10.16 17.64
C TYR A 246 17.88 -11.55 17.40
N ASP A 247 18.02 -12.38 18.45
CA ASP A 247 18.57 -13.74 18.31
C ASP A 247 17.69 -14.62 17.40
N LYS A 248 16.36 -14.51 17.52
CA LYS A 248 15.39 -15.21 16.67
C LYS A 248 15.53 -14.82 15.20
N VAL A 249 15.62 -13.51 14.92
CA VAL A 249 15.71 -12.96 13.55
C VAL A 249 17.07 -13.24 12.93
N SER A 250 18.17 -13.04 13.66
CA SER A 250 19.53 -13.26 13.18
C SER A 250 19.74 -14.70 12.68
N ALA A 251 19.13 -15.70 13.34
CA ALA A 251 19.15 -17.09 12.88
C ALA A 251 18.41 -17.29 11.55
N GLN A 252 17.32 -16.55 11.31
CA GLN A 252 16.59 -16.56 10.03
C GLN A 252 17.33 -15.80 8.91
N VAL A 253 18.08 -14.73 9.25
CA VAL A 253 18.98 -14.04 8.31
C VAL A 253 20.06 -15.00 7.81
N GLU A 254 20.75 -15.70 8.72
CA GLU A 254 21.77 -16.70 8.35
C GLU A 254 21.19 -17.82 7.47
N ALA A 255 20.03 -18.38 7.86
CA ALA A 255 19.35 -19.43 7.09
C ALA A 255 18.94 -18.96 5.68
N THR A 256 18.47 -17.71 5.56
CA THR A 256 17.98 -17.15 4.30
C THR A 256 19.13 -16.73 3.37
N LEU A 257 20.24 -16.21 3.91
CA LEU A 257 21.46 -15.97 3.12
C LEU A 257 22.08 -17.30 2.64
N ALA A 258 22.03 -18.37 3.45
CA ALA A 258 22.44 -19.70 3.01
C ALA A 258 21.52 -20.29 1.91
N ARG A 259 20.22 -19.94 1.93
CA ARG A 259 19.24 -20.25 0.87
C ARG A 259 19.60 -19.52 -0.43
N TYR A 260 19.83 -18.20 -0.37
CA TYR A 260 20.34 -17.38 -1.49
C TYR A 260 21.64 -17.95 -2.09
N ASP A 261 22.67 -18.18 -1.27
CA ASP A 261 23.96 -18.70 -1.75
C ASP A 261 23.82 -20.08 -2.42
N THR A 262 22.84 -20.88 -1.99
CA THR A 262 22.54 -22.19 -2.59
C THR A 262 21.77 -22.08 -3.91
N ALA A 263 20.81 -21.15 -3.99
CA ALA A 263 20.14 -20.81 -5.24
C ALA A 263 21.14 -20.23 -6.26
N PHE A 264 22.07 -19.37 -5.84
CA PHE A 264 23.08 -18.78 -6.72
C PHE A 264 24.01 -19.84 -7.33
N ARG A 265 24.48 -20.80 -6.53
CA ARG A 265 25.24 -21.96 -7.04
C ARG A 265 24.45 -22.83 -8.03
N ARG A 266 23.12 -22.97 -7.85
CA ARG A 266 22.25 -23.64 -8.84
C ARG A 266 22.12 -22.80 -10.11
N PHE A 267 21.96 -21.48 -9.99
CA PHE A 267 21.89 -20.57 -11.13
C PHE A 267 23.18 -20.64 -11.96
N GLU A 268 24.36 -20.58 -11.34
CA GLU A 268 25.65 -20.69 -12.03
C GLU A 268 25.85 -22.02 -12.80
N ALA A 269 25.23 -23.10 -12.32
CA ALA A 269 25.28 -24.42 -12.95
C ALA A 269 24.37 -24.55 -14.19
N LEU A 270 23.50 -23.58 -14.48
CA LEU A 270 22.67 -23.58 -15.68
C LEU A 270 23.51 -23.35 -16.96
N PRO A 271 23.05 -23.86 -18.13
CA PRO A 271 23.64 -23.57 -19.44
C PRO A 271 23.87 -22.08 -19.67
N ALA A 272 24.99 -21.72 -20.30
CA ALA A 272 25.43 -20.33 -20.45
C ALA A 272 24.42 -19.48 -21.24
N GLU A 273 23.73 -20.10 -22.20
CA GLU A 273 22.67 -19.52 -23.01
C GLU A 273 21.47 -19.13 -22.12
N ILE A 274 21.02 -20.06 -21.26
CA ILE A 274 19.92 -19.85 -20.30
C ILE A 274 20.29 -18.77 -19.30
N ARG A 275 21.51 -18.81 -18.72
CA ARG A 275 21.99 -17.75 -17.81
C ARG A 275 22.05 -16.39 -18.48
N THR A 276 22.46 -16.31 -19.75
CA THR A 276 22.51 -15.06 -20.51
C THR A 276 21.11 -14.49 -20.78
N THR A 277 20.15 -15.35 -21.17
CA THR A 277 18.75 -14.95 -21.33
C THR A 277 18.14 -14.47 -20.02
N LEU A 278 18.29 -15.23 -18.94
CA LEU A 278 17.72 -14.90 -17.64
C LEU A 278 18.36 -13.64 -17.02
N ALA A 279 19.67 -13.44 -17.13
CA ALA A 279 20.35 -12.23 -16.65
C ALA A 279 19.84 -10.95 -17.34
N SER A 280 19.32 -11.04 -18.58
CA SER A 280 18.74 -9.88 -19.28
C SER A 280 17.44 -9.35 -18.66
N SER A 281 16.84 -10.10 -17.72
CA SER A 281 15.71 -9.64 -16.91
C SER A 281 16.10 -8.57 -15.88
N GLY A 282 17.38 -8.48 -15.49
CA GLY A 282 17.86 -7.61 -14.41
C GLY A 282 17.64 -8.17 -12.99
N LEU A 283 16.84 -9.23 -12.82
CA LEU A 283 16.55 -9.82 -11.50
C LEU A 283 17.79 -10.36 -10.78
N LEU A 284 18.82 -10.76 -11.53
CA LEU A 284 20.10 -11.23 -10.95
C LEU A 284 20.90 -10.07 -10.32
N ASP A 285 20.84 -8.89 -10.94
CA ASP A 285 21.50 -7.68 -10.42
C ASP A 285 20.76 -7.18 -9.18
N ALA A 286 19.42 -7.14 -9.23
CA ALA A 286 18.57 -6.83 -8.06
C ALA A 286 18.83 -7.80 -6.89
N ALA A 287 18.90 -9.11 -7.16
CA ALA A 287 19.20 -10.10 -6.13
C ALA A 287 20.60 -9.96 -5.55
N ALA A 288 21.58 -9.51 -6.34
CA ALA A 288 22.92 -9.22 -5.86
C ALA A 288 22.90 -8.01 -4.91
N THR A 289 22.22 -6.91 -5.28
CA THR A 289 22.00 -5.71 -4.46
C THR A 289 21.35 -6.06 -3.11
N ALA A 290 20.17 -6.68 -3.11
CA ALA A 290 19.49 -7.09 -1.88
C ALA A 290 20.34 -8.03 -1.01
N SER A 291 21.19 -8.88 -1.62
CA SER A 291 22.12 -9.73 -0.85
C SER A 291 23.30 -8.97 -0.23
N VAL A 292 23.64 -7.78 -0.73
CA VAL A 292 24.61 -6.87 -0.11
C VAL A 292 23.92 -6.08 0.99
N ASP A 293 22.77 -5.46 0.71
CA ASP A 293 22.01 -4.67 1.68
C ASP A 293 21.62 -5.51 2.90
N ALA A 294 21.20 -6.77 2.70
CA ALA A 294 20.97 -7.72 3.78
C ALA A 294 22.19 -7.93 4.70
N ARG A 295 23.39 -8.03 4.12
CA ARG A 295 24.64 -8.27 4.86
C ARG A 295 25.12 -7.00 5.56
N ASP A 296 24.97 -5.85 4.93
CA ASP A 296 25.33 -4.54 5.50
C ASP A 296 24.35 -4.14 6.63
N LEU A 297 23.06 -4.44 6.51
CA LEU A 297 22.07 -4.31 7.58
C LEU A 297 22.39 -5.25 8.75
N ALA A 298 22.65 -6.54 8.49
CA ALA A 298 23.02 -7.49 9.54
C ALA A 298 24.31 -7.09 10.28
N GLN A 299 25.31 -6.57 9.57
CA GLN A 299 26.54 -6.03 10.17
C GLN A 299 26.27 -4.80 11.06
N GLN A 300 25.23 -4.02 10.76
CA GLN A 300 24.78 -2.89 11.57
C GLN A 300 23.82 -3.28 12.72
N GLY A 301 23.51 -4.57 12.88
CA GLY A 301 22.54 -5.07 13.86
C GLY A 301 21.06 -4.84 13.46
N GLN A 302 20.81 -4.45 12.21
CA GLN A 302 19.48 -4.20 11.66
C GLN A 302 18.88 -5.51 11.12
N GLN A 303 18.72 -6.49 12.01
CA GLN A 303 18.46 -7.88 11.62
C GLN A 303 17.10 -8.08 10.95
N ALA A 304 16.09 -7.27 11.29
CA ALA A 304 14.76 -7.44 10.72
C ALA A 304 14.72 -6.96 9.27
N GLY A 305 15.30 -5.79 8.97
CA GLY A 305 15.51 -5.34 7.60
C GLY A 305 16.42 -6.31 6.82
N ALA A 306 17.50 -6.78 7.46
CA ALA A 306 18.39 -7.78 6.87
C ALA A 306 17.66 -9.08 6.47
N PHE A 307 16.66 -9.50 7.25
CA PHE A 307 15.82 -10.64 6.91
C PHE A 307 14.95 -10.37 5.68
N LEU A 308 14.34 -9.18 5.56
CA LEU A 308 13.50 -8.86 4.40
C LEU A 308 14.33 -8.81 3.11
N GLU A 309 15.49 -8.14 3.14
CA GLU A 309 16.43 -8.07 2.01
C GLU A 309 17.01 -9.46 1.66
N ALA A 310 17.35 -10.28 2.67
CA ALA A 310 17.81 -11.65 2.43
C ALA A 310 16.70 -12.51 1.77
N GLN A 311 15.44 -12.34 2.17
CA GLN A 311 14.32 -13.03 1.55
C GLN A 311 14.09 -12.57 0.11
N GLN A 312 14.20 -11.27 -0.19
CA GLN A 312 14.10 -10.75 -1.55
C GLN A 312 15.22 -11.32 -2.43
N ALA A 313 16.48 -11.27 -1.96
CA ALA A 313 17.63 -11.84 -2.64
C ALA A 313 17.43 -13.33 -2.95
N ALA A 314 17.07 -14.14 -1.94
CA ALA A 314 16.83 -15.57 -2.11
C ALA A 314 15.71 -15.84 -3.13
N MET A 315 14.57 -15.17 -2.97
CA MET A 315 13.39 -15.31 -3.81
C MET A 315 13.67 -15.00 -5.28
N LEU A 316 14.42 -13.92 -5.57
CA LEU A 316 14.79 -13.53 -6.92
C LEU A 316 15.68 -14.58 -7.61
N VAL A 317 16.67 -15.15 -6.91
CA VAL A 317 17.53 -16.20 -7.50
C VAL A 317 16.79 -17.53 -7.62
N GLU A 318 15.96 -17.90 -6.65
CA GLU A 318 15.12 -19.10 -6.72
C GLU A 318 14.16 -19.05 -7.92
N THR A 319 13.59 -17.88 -8.20
CA THR A 319 12.78 -17.59 -9.39
C THR A 319 13.55 -17.84 -10.68
N LEU A 320 14.76 -17.27 -10.79
CA LEU A 320 15.63 -17.44 -11.96
C LEU A 320 16.04 -18.91 -12.17
N VAL A 321 16.36 -19.63 -11.09
CA VAL A 321 16.69 -21.06 -11.14
C VAL A 321 15.50 -21.88 -11.64
N GLY A 322 14.32 -21.72 -11.04
CA GLY A 322 13.12 -22.47 -11.41
C GLY A 322 12.68 -22.22 -12.86
N ALA A 323 12.88 -21.00 -13.36
CA ALA A 323 12.59 -20.65 -14.75
C ALA A 323 13.63 -21.28 -15.70
N GLY A 324 14.92 -21.22 -15.36
CA GLY A 324 15.99 -21.86 -16.12
C GLY A 324 15.88 -23.38 -16.19
N GLU A 325 15.41 -24.02 -15.12
CA GLU A 325 15.14 -25.46 -15.08
C GLU A 325 13.97 -25.86 -16.00
N TRP A 326 12.90 -25.05 -16.08
CA TRP A 326 11.82 -25.22 -17.08
C TRP A 326 12.27 -24.92 -18.52
N MET A 327 13.23 -24.02 -18.73
CA MET A 327 13.77 -23.72 -20.05
C MET A 327 14.74 -24.81 -20.55
N ASN A 328 15.38 -25.58 -19.67
CA ASN A 328 16.40 -26.57 -20.05
C ASN A 328 15.93 -27.65 -21.07
N PRO A 329 14.72 -28.23 -21.00
CA PRO A 329 14.18 -29.12 -22.04
C PRO A 329 14.13 -28.49 -23.44
N LEU A 330 13.79 -27.20 -23.55
CA LEU A 330 13.74 -26.49 -24.82
C LEU A 330 15.13 -26.42 -25.48
N PHE A 331 16.16 -25.99 -24.74
CA PHE A 331 17.52 -25.86 -25.27
C PHE A 331 18.18 -27.21 -25.59
N THR A 332 17.75 -28.29 -24.92
CA THR A 332 18.30 -29.64 -25.11
C THR A 332 17.53 -30.51 -26.10
N GLN A 333 16.25 -30.23 -26.38
CA GLN A 333 15.37 -31.08 -27.19
C GLN A 333 14.68 -30.35 -28.35
N GLY A 334 14.68 -29.01 -28.39
CA GLY A 334 13.98 -28.21 -29.40
C GLY A 334 12.46 -28.18 -29.19
N LEU A 335 11.68 -28.28 -30.28
CA LEU A 335 10.21 -28.18 -30.23
C LEU A 335 9.52 -29.19 -29.29
N PRO A 336 9.95 -30.47 -29.16
CA PRO A 336 9.45 -31.35 -28.10
C PRO A 336 9.63 -30.79 -26.68
N GLY A 337 10.72 -30.06 -26.43
CA GLY A 337 10.98 -29.38 -25.17
C GLY A 337 10.05 -28.19 -24.90
N LEU A 338 9.49 -27.56 -25.94
CA LEU A 338 8.49 -26.49 -25.81
C LEU A 338 7.15 -27.03 -25.29
N GLU A 339 6.68 -28.18 -25.77
CA GLU A 339 5.45 -28.80 -25.26
C GLU A 339 5.64 -29.37 -23.85
N LEU A 340 6.84 -29.85 -23.51
CA LEU A 340 7.18 -30.20 -22.12
C LEU A 340 7.13 -28.97 -21.21
N LEU A 341 7.72 -27.85 -21.62
CA LEU A 341 7.68 -26.58 -20.89
C LEU A 341 6.23 -26.10 -20.69
N PHE A 342 5.41 -26.07 -21.75
CA PHE A 342 4.00 -25.67 -21.61
C PHE A 342 3.19 -26.60 -20.71
N ARG A 343 3.43 -27.92 -20.78
CA ARG A 343 2.78 -28.89 -19.87
C ARG A 343 3.18 -28.61 -18.42
N ASP A 344 4.47 -28.45 -18.15
CA ASP A 344 5.01 -28.35 -16.79
C ASP A 344 4.79 -26.97 -16.15
N ALA A 345 4.60 -25.92 -16.95
CA ALA A 345 4.27 -24.56 -16.50
C ALA A 345 2.75 -24.28 -16.43
N LEU A 346 1.91 -25.18 -16.97
CA LEU A 346 0.44 -25.13 -16.80
C LEU A 346 -0.07 -26.14 -15.76
N ASP A 347 0.76 -27.06 -15.25
CA ASP A 347 0.40 -27.93 -14.14
C ASP A 347 0.47 -27.17 -12.80
N LEU A 348 -0.69 -26.66 -12.37
CA LEU A 348 -0.85 -26.01 -11.07
C LEU A 348 -0.81 -27.00 -9.88
N GLY A 349 -0.90 -28.31 -10.13
CA GLY A 349 -1.05 -29.34 -9.09
C GLY A 349 -0.02 -29.25 -7.95
N PRO A 350 1.29 -29.18 -8.24
CA PRO A 350 2.32 -29.09 -7.21
C PRO A 350 2.25 -27.80 -6.38
N THR A 351 2.05 -26.65 -7.01
CA THR A 351 2.06 -25.35 -6.32
C THR A 351 0.75 -25.11 -5.56
N SER A 352 -0.40 -25.46 -6.13
CA SER A 352 -1.68 -25.48 -5.41
C SER A 352 -1.62 -26.39 -4.18
N ALA A 353 -1.01 -27.58 -4.28
CA ALA A 353 -0.84 -28.46 -3.12
C ALA A 353 0.04 -27.84 -2.01
N ARG A 354 1.07 -27.06 -2.36
CA ARG A 354 1.85 -26.29 -1.38
C ARG A 354 1.03 -25.17 -0.72
N VAL A 355 0.24 -24.43 -1.51
CA VAL A 355 -0.66 -23.38 -1.01
C VAL A 355 -1.70 -23.97 -0.05
N THR A 356 -2.41 -25.03 -0.45
CA THR A 356 -3.37 -25.77 0.39
C THR A 356 -2.71 -26.26 1.68
N SER A 357 -1.53 -26.89 1.59
CA SER A 357 -0.79 -27.37 2.77
C SER A 357 -0.36 -26.26 3.74
N PHE A 358 -0.22 -25.01 3.29
CA PHE A 358 0.09 -23.88 4.17
C PHE A 358 -1.18 -23.21 4.70
N LEU A 359 -2.25 -23.14 3.91
CA LEU A 359 -3.58 -22.73 4.40
C LEU A 359 -4.09 -23.69 5.49
N ASP A 360 -3.79 -25.00 5.41
CA ASP A 360 -4.04 -25.97 6.48
C ASP A 360 -3.24 -25.63 7.76
N GLN A 361 -1.98 -25.21 7.64
CA GLN A 361 -1.15 -24.80 8.78
C GLN A 361 -1.67 -23.50 9.43
N LEU A 362 -2.01 -22.49 8.62
CA LEU A 362 -2.57 -21.23 9.10
C LEU A 362 -3.96 -21.42 9.73
N SER A 363 -4.84 -22.18 9.09
CA SER A 363 -6.21 -22.41 9.56
C SER A 363 -6.31 -23.33 10.79
N THR A 364 -5.23 -24.04 11.14
CA THR A 364 -5.13 -24.81 12.40
C THR A 364 -4.25 -24.14 13.46
N TYR A 365 -3.61 -23.01 13.14
CA TYR A 365 -2.93 -22.20 14.15
C TYR A 365 -3.93 -21.53 15.10
N SER A 366 -3.47 -21.13 16.28
CA SER A 366 -4.28 -20.46 17.29
C SER A 366 -3.44 -19.36 17.94
N PRO A 367 -3.60 -18.09 17.52
CA PRO A 367 -2.82 -17.00 18.06
C PRO A 367 -3.12 -16.79 19.55
N ARG A 368 -2.08 -16.49 20.33
CA ARG A 368 -2.15 -16.30 21.78
C ARG A 368 -1.88 -14.84 22.17
N THR A 369 -1.15 -14.11 21.32
CA THR A 369 -0.87 -12.68 21.45
C THR A 369 -1.35 -11.91 20.21
N VAL A 370 -1.46 -10.58 20.29
CA VAL A 370 -1.69 -9.74 19.11
C VAL A 370 -0.51 -9.74 18.13
N ALA A 371 0.71 -10.09 18.58
CA ALA A 371 1.85 -10.33 17.69
C ALA A 371 1.71 -11.67 16.94
N ASP A 372 1.14 -12.71 17.56
CA ASP A 372 0.76 -13.93 16.84
C ASP A 372 -0.30 -13.65 15.76
N VAL A 373 -1.20 -12.69 15.99
CA VAL A 373 -2.17 -12.24 14.99
C VAL A 373 -1.48 -11.53 13.82
N GLU A 374 -0.51 -10.66 14.08
CA GLU A 374 0.31 -10.03 13.03
C GLU A 374 1.00 -11.10 12.16
N GLY A 375 1.66 -12.09 12.79
CA GLY A 375 2.27 -13.21 12.07
C GLY A 375 1.26 -14.01 11.22
N LEU A 376 0.10 -14.33 11.77
CA LEU A 376 -0.99 -15.04 11.08
C LEU A 376 -1.56 -14.23 9.90
N VAL A 377 -1.77 -12.93 10.10
CA VAL A 377 -2.24 -11.98 9.08
C VAL A 377 -1.25 -11.89 7.92
N GLN A 378 0.05 -11.72 8.20
CA GLN A 378 1.10 -11.71 7.17
C GLN A 378 1.24 -13.08 6.48
N GLY A 379 1.01 -14.18 7.21
CA GLY A 379 0.93 -15.54 6.68
C GLY A 379 -0.19 -15.70 5.64
N TYR A 380 -1.39 -15.22 5.95
CA TYR A 380 -2.50 -15.22 4.99
C TYR A 380 -2.26 -14.25 3.82
N ALA A 381 -1.83 -13.02 4.08
CA ALA A 381 -1.57 -11.98 3.07
C ALA A 381 -0.59 -12.48 1.99
N GLY A 382 0.60 -12.92 2.37
CA GLY A 382 1.58 -13.43 1.39
C GLY A 382 1.15 -14.73 0.70
N THR A 383 0.18 -15.47 1.27
CA THR A 383 -0.43 -16.64 0.61
C THR A 383 -1.46 -16.22 -0.44
N PHE A 384 -2.24 -15.16 -0.19
CA PHE A 384 -3.08 -14.53 -1.21
C PHE A 384 -2.24 -13.96 -2.36
N ASP A 385 -1.14 -13.26 -2.06
CA ASP A 385 -0.24 -12.71 -3.08
C ASP A 385 0.34 -13.85 -3.94
N ALA A 386 0.94 -14.86 -3.31
CA ALA A 386 1.54 -15.99 -4.02
C ALA A 386 0.52 -16.74 -4.90
N TYR A 387 -0.68 -17.04 -4.36
CA TYR A 387 -1.71 -17.74 -5.13
C TYR A 387 -2.27 -16.87 -6.27
N SER A 388 -2.41 -15.56 -6.06
CA SER A 388 -2.82 -14.59 -7.09
C SER A 388 -1.81 -14.52 -8.24
N LEU A 389 -0.52 -14.44 -7.93
CA LEU A 389 0.54 -14.41 -8.93
C LEU A 389 0.58 -15.71 -9.75
N MET A 390 0.39 -16.85 -9.09
CA MET A 390 0.31 -18.15 -9.75
C MET A 390 -0.87 -18.21 -10.74
N VAL A 391 -2.04 -17.72 -10.33
CA VAL A 391 -3.25 -17.65 -11.19
C VAL A 391 -3.03 -16.68 -12.36
N PHE A 392 -2.48 -15.49 -12.11
CA PHE A 392 -2.17 -14.50 -13.15
C PHE A 392 -1.17 -15.03 -14.18
N ALA A 393 -0.05 -15.59 -13.71
CA ALA A 393 0.96 -16.20 -14.56
C ALA A 393 0.40 -17.36 -15.40
N HIS A 394 -0.44 -18.22 -14.82
CA HIS A 394 -1.10 -19.31 -15.53
C HIS A 394 -2.01 -18.80 -16.65
N GLN A 395 -2.82 -17.75 -16.40
CA GLN A 395 -3.66 -17.13 -17.42
C GLN A 395 -2.83 -16.58 -18.59
N MET A 396 -1.70 -15.92 -18.30
CA MET A 396 -0.76 -15.44 -19.33
C MET A 396 -0.14 -16.59 -20.14
N ILE A 397 0.38 -17.64 -19.48
CA ILE A 397 0.99 -18.81 -20.14
C ILE A 397 -0.05 -19.55 -21.00
N ALA A 398 -1.28 -19.70 -20.52
CA ALA A 398 -2.37 -20.35 -21.26
C ALA A 398 -2.77 -19.56 -22.52
N SER A 399 -2.86 -18.22 -22.41
CA SER A 399 -3.10 -17.33 -23.54
C SER A 399 -1.99 -17.41 -24.59
N ILE A 400 -0.73 -17.41 -24.14
CA ILE A 400 0.45 -17.55 -25.01
C ILE A 400 0.48 -18.93 -25.68
N LYS A 401 0.13 -20.02 -24.98
CA LYS A 401 0.01 -21.34 -25.60
C LYS A 401 -1.10 -21.36 -26.66
N ALA A 402 -2.30 -20.87 -26.34
CA ALA A 402 -3.41 -20.83 -27.29
C ALA A 402 -3.05 -20.03 -28.57
N ARG A 403 -2.31 -18.92 -28.42
CA ARG A 403 -1.77 -18.15 -29.55
C ARG A 403 -0.66 -18.89 -30.31
N SER A 404 0.20 -19.64 -29.63
CA SER A 404 1.22 -20.51 -30.24
C SER A 404 0.59 -21.64 -31.06
N ASP A 405 -0.37 -22.35 -30.49
CA ASP A 405 -1.10 -23.47 -31.12
C ASP A 405 -1.91 -22.99 -32.34
N ALA A 406 -2.37 -21.73 -32.34
CA ALA A 406 -3.00 -21.06 -33.48
C ALA A 406 -2.01 -20.50 -34.52
N GLY A 407 -0.69 -20.62 -34.31
CA GLY A 407 0.34 -20.09 -35.21
C GLY A 407 0.51 -18.56 -35.17
N GLY A 408 0.03 -17.89 -34.12
CA GLY A 408 -0.01 -16.42 -33.97
C GLY A 408 1.32 -15.75 -33.61
N TYR A 409 2.46 -16.38 -33.91
CA TYR A 409 3.81 -15.92 -33.62
C TYR A 409 4.67 -15.88 -34.88
N ALA A 410 5.34 -14.75 -35.12
CA ALA A 410 6.18 -14.58 -36.32
C ALA A 410 7.53 -15.33 -36.22
N SER A 411 7.98 -15.62 -35.00
CA SER A 411 9.19 -16.40 -34.72
C SER A 411 9.11 -17.05 -33.34
N LEU A 412 9.94 -18.08 -33.11
CA LEU A 412 10.14 -18.65 -31.77
C LEU A 412 10.78 -17.63 -30.81
N GLU A 413 11.62 -16.71 -31.31
CA GLU A 413 12.20 -15.61 -30.52
C GLU A 413 11.12 -14.68 -29.97
N GLN A 414 10.09 -14.36 -30.75
CA GLN A 414 8.93 -13.60 -30.26
C GLN A 414 8.14 -14.40 -29.22
N LEU A 415 7.93 -15.72 -29.44
CA LEU A 415 7.27 -16.58 -28.47
C LEU A 415 8.00 -16.60 -27.12
N PHE A 416 9.33 -16.73 -27.11
CA PHE A 416 10.12 -16.71 -25.88
C PHE A 416 10.21 -15.33 -25.23
N THR A 417 10.10 -14.25 -26.01
CA THR A 417 9.99 -12.89 -25.47
C THR A 417 8.70 -12.77 -24.65
N ASP A 418 7.54 -13.05 -25.26
CA ASP A 418 6.23 -12.98 -24.60
C ASP A 418 6.13 -13.95 -23.40
N LEU A 419 6.71 -15.15 -23.51
CA LEU A 419 6.63 -16.21 -22.49
C LEU A 419 7.59 -16.02 -21.30
N SER A 420 8.64 -15.19 -21.43
CA SER A 420 9.68 -15.05 -20.41
C SER A 420 9.18 -14.50 -19.07
N GLY A 421 8.45 -13.39 -19.08
CA GLY A 421 7.86 -12.78 -17.88
C GLY A 421 6.89 -13.71 -17.14
N PRO A 422 5.89 -14.31 -17.82
CA PRO A 422 4.96 -15.24 -17.20
C PRO A 422 5.62 -16.47 -16.55
N LEU A 423 6.70 -17.02 -17.12
CA LEU A 423 7.46 -18.10 -16.47
C LEU A 423 8.17 -17.63 -15.20
N LEU A 424 8.69 -16.40 -15.18
CA LEU A 424 9.27 -15.81 -13.97
C LEU A 424 8.19 -15.58 -12.92
N TYR A 425 7.02 -15.03 -13.27
CA TYR A 425 5.90 -14.85 -12.34
C TYR A 425 5.40 -16.17 -11.75
N ALA A 426 5.26 -17.22 -12.56
CA ALA A 426 4.88 -18.54 -12.05
C ALA A 426 5.89 -19.08 -11.02
N ARG A 427 7.21 -18.94 -11.27
CA ARG A 427 8.24 -19.41 -10.32
C ARG A 427 8.43 -18.49 -9.11
N LEU A 428 8.16 -17.21 -9.28
CA LEU A 428 8.15 -16.24 -8.20
C LEU A 428 7.06 -16.59 -7.19
N SER A 429 5.88 -17.07 -7.61
CA SER A 429 4.84 -17.53 -6.68
C SER A 429 5.29 -18.66 -5.75
N GLU A 430 6.08 -19.62 -6.26
CA GLU A 430 6.64 -20.72 -5.47
C GLU A 430 7.73 -20.26 -4.49
N ALA A 431 8.50 -19.24 -4.86
CA ALA A 431 9.54 -18.64 -4.03
C ALA A 431 8.93 -17.73 -2.95
N MET A 432 7.95 -16.90 -3.32
CA MET A 432 7.14 -16.07 -2.42
C MET A 432 6.53 -16.91 -1.30
N LEU A 433 5.81 -17.99 -1.62
CA LEU A 433 5.19 -18.88 -0.62
C LEU A 433 6.22 -19.43 0.39
N THR A 434 7.47 -19.63 -0.03
CA THR A 434 8.57 -20.08 0.83
C THR A 434 9.05 -18.97 1.77
N SER A 435 9.05 -17.71 1.31
CA SER A 435 9.32 -16.53 2.13
C SER A 435 8.13 -16.18 3.05
N THR A 436 6.88 -16.34 2.61
CA THR A 436 5.68 -16.18 3.47
C THR A 436 5.71 -17.16 4.64
N GLN A 437 6.12 -18.41 4.40
CA GLN A 437 6.33 -19.41 5.45
C GLN A 437 7.38 -18.95 6.48
N ALA A 438 8.55 -18.46 6.04
CA ALA A 438 9.57 -17.93 6.94
C ALA A 438 9.12 -16.66 7.69
N THR A 439 8.29 -15.81 7.06
CA THR A 439 7.73 -14.59 7.64
C THR A 439 6.69 -14.92 8.72
N PHE A 440 5.81 -15.91 8.49
CA PHE A 440 4.88 -16.44 9.51
C PHE A 440 5.63 -17.04 10.71
N GLU A 441 6.66 -17.86 10.46
CA GLU A 441 7.52 -18.43 11.51
C GLU A 441 8.24 -17.35 12.34
N LEU A 442 8.51 -16.19 11.74
CA LEU A 442 9.12 -15.06 12.44
C LEU A 442 8.10 -14.18 13.18
N GLY A 443 6.86 -14.07 12.69
CA GLY A 443 5.78 -13.32 13.36
C GLY A 443 5.14 -14.05 14.55
N ARG A 444 5.12 -15.40 14.55
CA ARG A 444 4.52 -16.19 15.63
C ARG A 444 5.41 -16.38 16.86
N ASP A 445 4.79 -16.61 18.00
CA ASP A 445 5.37 -16.85 19.33
C ASP A 445 6.24 -15.71 19.86
N ASN A 446 5.91 -14.48 19.46
CA ASN A 446 6.54 -13.25 19.93
C ASN A 446 5.84 -12.69 21.19
N PRO A 447 6.55 -11.92 22.04
CA PRO A 447 5.94 -11.26 23.21
C PRO A 447 4.74 -10.37 22.83
N GLY A 448 3.72 -10.35 23.69
CA GLY A 448 2.54 -9.51 23.50
C GLY A 448 1.38 -9.87 24.41
N THR A 449 0.44 -8.93 24.54
CA THR A 449 -0.84 -9.16 25.19
C THR A 449 -1.74 -10.08 24.34
N PRO A 450 -2.72 -10.78 24.93
CA PRO A 450 -3.83 -11.36 24.18
C PRO A 450 -4.61 -10.31 23.38
N VAL A 451 -5.41 -10.78 22.41
CA VAL A 451 -6.49 -9.97 21.81
C VAL A 451 -7.52 -9.64 22.89
N HIS A 452 -8.00 -8.39 22.93
CA HIS A 452 -9.01 -7.93 23.89
C HIS A 452 -10.36 -8.63 23.69
N GLU A 453 -11.09 -8.94 24.77
CA GLU A 453 -12.26 -9.83 24.70
C GLU A 453 -13.49 -9.21 23.99
N ASP A 454 -13.61 -7.89 23.98
CA ASP A 454 -14.67 -7.15 23.27
C ASP A 454 -14.38 -6.85 21.78
N VAL A 455 -13.28 -7.38 21.20
CA VAL A 455 -12.89 -7.10 19.81
C VAL A 455 -13.56 -8.06 18.82
N ASP A 456 -14.44 -7.51 17.96
CA ASP A 456 -14.98 -8.22 16.80
C ASP A 456 -13.98 -8.19 15.62
N LEU A 457 -13.23 -9.28 15.46
CA LEU A 457 -12.28 -9.47 14.35
C LEU A 457 -12.92 -9.39 12.97
N GLY A 458 -14.19 -9.79 12.84
CA GLY A 458 -14.95 -9.68 11.61
C GLY A 458 -15.20 -8.22 11.25
N ALA A 459 -15.61 -7.39 12.23
CA ALA A 459 -15.79 -5.96 12.05
C ALA A 459 -14.47 -5.24 11.68
N VAL A 460 -13.34 -5.58 12.32
CA VAL A 460 -12.01 -5.05 11.94
C VAL A 460 -11.65 -5.43 10.50
N GLY A 461 -11.87 -6.69 10.13
CA GLY A 461 -11.63 -7.14 8.75
C GLY A 461 -12.50 -6.41 7.74
N ASP A 462 -13.77 -6.19 8.07
CA ASP A 462 -14.73 -5.51 7.20
C ASP A 462 -14.47 -4.01 7.05
N PHE A 463 -14.00 -3.33 8.11
CA PHE A 463 -13.50 -1.93 8.06
C PHE A 463 -12.44 -1.76 6.97
N PHE A 464 -11.36 -2.55 7.04
CA PHE A 464 -10.27 -2.45 6.05
C PHE A 464 -10.69 -2.98 4.68
N ARG A 465 -11.51 -4.03 4.60
CA ARG A 465 -12.04 -4.57 3.33
C ARG A 465 -12.87 -3.52 2.59
N ARG A 466 -13.77 -2.80 3.27
CA ARG A 466 -14.58 -1.72 2.67
C ARG A 466 -13.68 -0.60 2.12
N GLY A 467 -12.64 -0.23 2.86
CA GLY A 467 -11.60 0.71 2.39
C GLY A 467 -10.81 0.19 1.18
N ALA A 468 -10.47 -1.10 1.15
CA ALA A 468 -9.78 -1.74 0.03
C ALA A 468 -10.62 -1.75 -1.25
N ASP A 469 -11.91 -2.10 -1.14
CA ASP A 469 -12.89 -2.07 -2.22
C ASP A 469 -13.11 -0.65 -2.77
N ALA A 470 -13.20 0.36 -1.88
CA ALA A 470 -13.31 1.77 -2.26
C ALA A 470 -12.07 2.27 -3.02
N ASN A 471 -10.86 1.96 -2.53
CA ASN A 471 -9.62 2.34 -3.21
C ASN A 471 -9.42 1.62 -4.55
N HIS A 472 -9.80 0.34 -4.66
CA HIS A 472 -9.77 -0.36 -5.95
C HIS A 472 -10.69 0.32 -6.97
N THR A 473 -11.89 0.72 -6.54
CA THR A 473 -12.87 1.42 -7.38
C THR A 473 -12.31 2.77 -7.84
N ALA A 474 -11.79 3.60 -6.92
CA ALA A 474 -11.14 4.86 -7.27
C ALA A 474 -9.98 4.68 -8.25
N PHE A 475 -9.09 3.70 -8.02
CA PHE A 475 -7.97 3.42 -8.93
C PHE A 475 -8.44 3.12 -10.36
N ARG A 476 -9.52 2.35 -10.55
CA ARG A 476 -10.10 2.14 -11.89
C ARG A 476 -10.60 3.44 -12.51
N GLU A 477 -11.38 4.23 -11.78
CA GLU A 477 -12.01 5.46 -12.29
C GLU A 477 -11.01 6.59 -12.57
N ILE A 478 -9.96 6.77 -11.75
CA ILE A 478 -9.04 7.93 -11.85
C ILE A 478 -7.66 7.61 -12.45
N VAL A 479 -7.30 6.32 -12.60
CA VAL A 479 -6.05 5.90 -13.28
C VAL A 479 -6.36 5.10 -14.54
N VAL A 480 -7.09 3.99 -14.41
CA VAL A 480 -7.25 3.03 -15.52
C VAL A 480 -8.09 3.62 -16.65
N ALA A 481 -9.27 4.17 -16.36
CA ALA A 481 -10.16 4.74 -17.39
C ALA A 481 -9.55 5.97 -18.11
N PRO A 482 -8.88 6.93 -17.43
CA PRO A 482 -8.16 8.02 -18.09
C PRO A 482 -7.01 7.53 -18.98
N LEU A 483 -6.20 6.56 -18.53
CA LEU A 483 -5.14 5.97 -19.36
C LEU A 483 -5.72 5.21 -20.58
N ALA A 484 -6.85 4.51 -20.41
CA ALA A 484 -7.53 3.82 -21.49
C ALA A 484 -8.03 4.83 -22.55
N GLN A 485 -8.65 5.93 -22.11
CA GLN A 485 -9.08 7.02 -22.99
C GLN A 485 -7.90 7.70 -23.70
N GLN A 486 -6.84 8.04 -22.96
CA GLN A 486 -5.63 8.71 -23.47
C GLN A 486 -4.90 7.88 -24.53
N HIS A 487 -4.82 6.56 -24.35
CA HIS A 487 -4.07 5.67 -25.25
C HIS A 487 -4.95 4.94 -26.29
N GLY A 488 -6.27 5.12 -26.26
CA GLY A 488 -7.20 4.45 -27.18
C GLY A 488 -7.29 2.93 -26.96
N LEU A 489 -7.25 2.51 -25.69
CA LEU A 489 -7.26 1.12 -25.23
C LEU A 489 -8.57 0.79 -24.50
N SER A 490 -8.81 -0.48 -24.17
CA SER A 490 -9.78 -0.83 -23.12
C SER A 490 -9.17 -0.69 -21.72
N GLU A 491 -9.99 -0.55 -20.68
CA GLU A 491 -9.53 -0.61 -19.30
C GLU A 491 -8.78 -1.91 -18.98
N GLU A 492 -9.24 -3.03 -19.53
CA GLU A 492 -8.63 -4.35 -19.31
C GLU A 492 -7.27 -4.47 -20.04
N ASP A 493 -7.08 -3.85 -21.20
CA ASP A 493 -5.76 -3.71 -21.83
C ASP A 493 -4.80 -2.87 -20.96
N VAL A 494 -5.31 -1.84 -20.29
CA VAL A 494 -4.53 -0.98 -19.39
C VAL A 494 -4.18 -1.71 -18.10
N LEU A 495 -5.14 -2.38 -17.47
CA LEU A 495 -4.92 -3.24 -16.30
C LEU A 495 -3.95 -4.38 -16.60
N ALA A 496 -4.02 -5.02 -17.77
CA ALA A 496 -3.09 -6.06 -18.16
C ALA A 496 -1.65 -5.52 -18.33
N ARG A 497 -1.48 -4.31 -18.86
CA ARG A 497 -0.17 -3.63 -18.96
C ARG A 497 0.37 -3.22 -17.59
N LEU A 498 -0.46 -2.57 -16.78
CA LEU A 498 -0.12 -2.15 -15.43
C LEU A 498 0.25 -3.36 -14.55
N SER A 499 -0.55 -4.42 -14.56
CA SER A 499 -0.26 -5.70 -13.88
C SER A 499 1.02 -6.38 -14.39
N GLY A 500 1.41 -6.13 -15.63
CA GLY A 500 2.67 -6.58 -16.21
C GLY A 500 3.89 -5.73 -15.82
N ALA A 501 3.68 -4.50 -15.34
CA ALA A 501 4.71 -3.53 -14.99
C ALA A 501 4.86 -3.30 -13.47
N ASP A 502 3.80 -3.54 -12.69
CA ASP A 502 3.75 -3.47 -11.23
C ASP A 502 2.81 -4.56 -10.71
N MET A 503 3.39 -5.52 -9.97
CA MET A 503 2.66 -6.65 -9.42
C MET A 503 1.58 -6.23 -8.41
N ALA A 504 1.70 -5.05 -7.77
CA ALA A 504 0.65 -4.52 -6.89
C ALA A 504 -0.70 -4.38 -7.62
N VAL A 505 -0.71 -4.06 -8.92
CA VAL A 505 -1.93 -4.00 -9.73
C VAL A 505 -2.47 -5.40 -10.04
N ALA A 506 -1.59 -6.38 -10.27
CA ALA A 506 -1.99 -7.77 -10.49
C ALA A 506 -2.69 -8.35 -9.24
N TYR A 507 -2.09 -8.17 -8.05
CA TYR A 507 -2.67 -8.60 -6.78
C TYR A 507 -4.02 -7.90 -6.51
N ALA A 508 -4.07 -6.57 -6.63
CA ALA A 508 -5.29 -5.77 -6.45
C ALA A 508 -6.44 -6.19 -7.36
N THR A 509 -6.14 -6.73 -8.55
CA THR A 509 -7.13 -7.22 -9.51
C THR A 509 -7.57 -8.66 -9.23
N VAL A 510 -6.66 -9.53 -8.80
CA VAL A 510 -6.93 -10.97 -8.64
C VAL A 510 -7.46 -11.33 -7.25
N GLU A 511 -6.90 -10.80 -6.17
CA GLU A 511 -7.21 -11.22 -4.79
C GLU A 511 -8.70 -11.08 -4.42
N ARG A 512 -9.35 -10.04 -4.96
CA ARG A 512 -10.79 -9.78 -4.77
C ARG A 512 -11.68 -10.96 -5.23
N SER A 513 -11.21 -11.76 -6.18
CA SER A 513 -11.89 -12.98 -6.64
C SER A 513 -11.57 -14.22 -5.80
N LEU A 514 -10.50 -14.18 -5.01
CA LEU A 514 -9.97 -15.31 -4.24
C LEU A 514 -10.43 -15.32 -2.78
N LEU A 515 -10.70 -14.15 -2.18
CA LEU A 515 -11.16 -14.05 -0.80
C LEU A 515 -12.33 -14.99 -0.50
N PRO A 516 -13.45 -15.02 -1.27
CA PRO A 516 -14.56 -15.94 -0.98
C PRO A 516 -14.13 -17.41 -1.05
N VAL A 517 -13.28 -17.78 -2.02
CA VAL A 517 -12.81 -19.16 -2.22
C VAL A 517 -12.00 -19.66 -1.03
N ILE A 518 -11.22 -18.78 -0.39
CA ILE A 518 -10.37 -19.13 0.75
C ILE A 518 -11.16 -19.05 2.08
N THR A 519 -12.11 -18.11 2.20
CA THR A 519 -13.09 -18.10 3.30
C THR A 519 -13.93 -19.38 3.32
N ASP A 520 -14.45 -19.81 2.16
CA ASP A 520 -15.17 -21.08 1.99
C ASP A 520 -14.30 -22.30 2.35
N TYR A 521 -13.02 -22.28 1.94
CA TYR A 521 -12.07 -23.36 2.19
C TYR A 521 -11.74 -23.51 3.69
N ILE A 522 -11.48 -22.39 4.39
CA ILE A 522 -11.30 -22.38 5.84
C ILE A 522 -12.61 -22.78 6.52
N GLY A 523 -13.74 -22.29 6.00
CA GLY A 523 -15.10 -22.52 6.47
C GLY A 523 -15.63 -21.32 7.25
N GLU A 524 -16.78 -20.79 6.80
CA GLU A 524 -17.49 -19.65 7.39
C GLU A 524 -17.67 -19.79 8.92
N GLY A 525 -17.50 -18.68 9.66
CA GLY A 525 -17.71 -18.63 11.10
C GLY A 525 -16.67 -19.36 11.96
N LYS A 526 -15.50 -19.72 11.39
CA LYS A 526 -14.31 -20.07 12.17
C LYS A 526 -13.43 -18.84 12.38
N PRO A 527 -12.81 -18.63 13.56
CA PRO A 527 -11.96 -17.46 13.83
C PRO A 527 -10.83 -17.21 12.81
N ASN A 528 -10.28 -18.28 12.23
CA ASN A 528 -9.21 -18.17 11.23
C ASN A 528 -9.71 -17.75 9.84
N ALA A 529 -11.03 -17.77 9.57
CA ALA A 529 -11.61 -17.13 8.40
C ALA A 529 -11.65 -15.60 8.57
N ASP A 530 -11.92 -15.12 9.79
CA ASP A 530 -11.93 -13.69 10.10
C ASP A 530 -10.51 -13.10 10.02
N TYR A 531 -9.49 -13.81 10.53
CA TYR A 531 -8.08 -13.43 10.32
C TYR A 531 -7.66 -13.44 8.83
N ALA A 532 -8.23 -14.31 8.01
CA ALA A 532 -7.97 -14.31 6.56
C ALA A 532 -8.67 -13.12 5.85
N ALA A 533 -9.90 -12.78 6.26
CA ALA A 533 -10.59 -11.59 5.77
C ALA A 533 -9.88 -10.29 6.17
N LEU A 534 -9.38 -10.23 7.42
CA LEU A 534 -8.55 -9.14 7.95
C LEU A 534 -7.24 -8.99 7.15
N ALA A 535 -6.58 -10.11 6.83
CA ALA A 535 -5.36 -10.11 6.02
C ALA A 535 -5.58 -9.60 4.59
N TYR A 536 -6.69 -9.97 3.94
CA TYR A 536 -7.08 -9.35 2.67
C TYR A 536 -7.33 -7.84 2.85
N GLY A 537 -8.11 -7.47 3.87
CA GLY A 537 -8.54 -6.08 4.10
C GLY A 537 -7.39 -5.13 4.32
N VAL A 538 -6.55 -5.37 5.34
CA VAL A 538 -5.43 -4.49 5.72
C VAL A 538 -4.44 -4.34 4.56
N THR A 539 -4.05 -5.46 3.95
CA THR A 539 -3.07 -5.47 2.86
C THR A 539 -3.61 -4.71 1.66
N ASN A 540 -4.84 -4.98 1.21
CA ASN A 540 -5.40 -4.32 0.03
C ASN A 540 -5.85 -2.87 0.28
N TYR A 541 -6.18 -2.48 1.50
CA TYR A 541 -6.42 -1.07 1.82
C TYR A 541 -5.17 -0.23 1.51
N VAL A 542 -4.01 -0.64 2.06
CA VAL A 542 -2.74 0.05 1.82
C VAL A 542 -2.29 -0.11 0.36
N ARG A 543 -2.34 -1.33 -0.20
CA ARG A 543 -1.96 -1.62 -1.59
C ARG A 543 -2.71 -0.73 -2.57
N ASN A 544 -4.04 -0.64 -2.46
CA ASN A 544 -4.88 0.06 -3.42
C ASN A 544 -4.79 1.58 -3.26
N ALA A 545 -4.66 2.10 -2.03
CA ALA A 545 -4.37 3.50 -1.80
C ALA A 545 -2.98 3.90 -2.31
N GLY A 546 -1.98 3.02 -2.15
CA GLY A 546 -0.63 3.18 -2.68
C GLY A 546 -0.54 3.15 -4.20
N LEU A 547 -1.44 2.41 -4.87
CA LEU A 547 -1.59 2.47 -6.33
C LEU A 547 -2.13 3.83 -6.81
N ILE A 548 -3.02 4.47 -6.04
CA ILE A 548 -3.47 5.85 -6.30
C ILE A 548 -2.31 6.83 -6.09
N ASP A 549 -1.58 6.75 -4.97
CA ASP A 549 -0.46 7.66 -4.70
C ASP A 549 0.70 7.52 -5.71
N LYS A 550 0.94 6.29 -6.18
CA LYS A 550 1.86 6.00 -7.27
C LYS A 550 1.35 6.61 -8.58
N TYR A 551 0.24 6.10 -9.13
CA TYR A 551 -0.14 6.37 -10.52
C TYR A 551 -0.95 7.65 -10.75
N TYR A 552 -1.91 7.96 -9.86
CA TYR A 552 -2.71 9.19 -9.98
C TYR A 552 -1.92 10.42 -9.53
N ASN A 553 -1.40 10.39 -8.29
CA ASN A 553 -0.76 11.55 -7.66
C ASN A 553 0.57 11.92 -8.34
N ASN A 554 1.55 11.01 -8.40
CA ASN A 554 2.97 11.45 -8.43
C ASN A 554 3.94 10.78 -9.44
N ALA A 555 3.69 9.58 -9.99
CA ALA A 555 4.65 8.92 -10.89
C ALA A 555 4.58 9.43 -12.35
N ASP A 556 5.74 9.64 -12.99
CA ASP A 556 5.83 9.87 -14.43
C ASP A 556 5.91 8.54 -15.19
N LEU A 557 4.99 8.30 -16.12
CA LEU A 557 4.82 7.01 -16.78
C LEU A 557 5.42 6.98 -18.19
N GLY A 558 6.15 5.91 -18.49
CA GLY A 558 6.66 5.61 -19.82
C GLY A 558 5.61 4.92 -20.73
N PRO A 559 5.97 4.62 -21.99
CA PRO A 559 5.03 4.07 -22.98
C PRO A 559 4.48 2.67 -22.68
N GLY A 560 5.10 1.94 -21.74
CA GLY A 560 4.62 0.66 -21.20
C GLY A 560 3.97 0.79 -19.82
N PHE A 561 3.74 2.02 -19.34
CA PHE A 561 3.32 2.38 -17.98
C PHE A 561 4.35 2.06 -16.88
N GLU A 562 5.62 1.90 -17.26
CA GLU A 562 6.75 1.83 -16.34
C GLU A 562 7.00 3.19 -15.65
N ILE A 563 7.45 3.19 -14.39
CA ILE A 563 7.83 4.43 -13.70
C ILE A 563 9.14 4.96 -14.29
N THR A 564 9.14 6.21 -14.73
CA THR A 564 10.27 6.92 -15.35
C THR A 564 10.74 8.15 -14.58
N GLY A 565 9.99 8.57 -13.56
CA GLY A 565 10.30 9.72 -12.72
C GLY A 565 9.19 10.02 -11.70
N VAL A 566 9.31 11.16 -11.03
CA VAL A 566 8.38 11.66 -10.00
C VAL A 566 8.10 13.13 -10.26
N ARG A 567 6.82 13.47 -10.42
CA ARG A 567 6.32 14.82 -10.75
C ARG A 567 6.64 15.83 -9.64
N TRP A 568 6.39 15.43 -8.39
CA TRP A 568 6.42 16.28 -7.20
C TRP A 568 7.31 15.64 -6.12
N GLN A 569 8.62 15.81 -6.27
CA GLN A 569 9.65 15.30 -5.35
C GLN A 569 9.47 15.78 -3.90
N ALA A 570 8.88 16.96 -3.68
CA ALA A 570 8.62 17.50 -2.34
C ALA A 570 7.54 16.69 -1.60
N ALA A 571 6.43 16.37 -2.27
CA ALA A 571 5.37 15.52 -1.73
C ALA A 571 5.88 14.09 -1.41
N LEU A 572 6.66 13.49 -2.32
CA LEU A 572 7.26 12.17 -2.10
C LEU A 572 8.19 12.17 -0.87
N ASN A 573 9.01 13.19 -0.70
CA ASN A 573 9.88 13.30 0.47
C ASN A 573 9.08 13.50 1.77
N ARG A 574 7.99 14.29 1.78
CA ARG A 574 7.11 14.40 2.95
C ARG A 574 6.45 13.06 3.30
N ALA A 575 6.02 12.28 2.30
CA ALA A 575 5.48 10.93 2.52
C ALA A 575 6.51 9.96 3.13
N LEU A 576 7.75 10.00 2.65
CA LEU A 576 8.86 9.20 3.20
C LEU A 576 9.26 9.59 4.63
N ASP A 577 9.16 10.88 4.99
CA ASP A 577 9.54 11.38 6.31
C ASP A 577 8.40 11.26 7.34
N LEU A 578 7.15 11.55 6.97
CA LEU A 578 6.00 11.34 7.84
C LEU A 578 5.75 9.84 8.08
N GLY A 579 5.82 9.01 7.03
CA GLY A 579 5.65 7.56 7.17
C GLY A 579 6.71 6.93 8.09
N ARG A 580 7.96 7.42 8.05
CA ARG A 580 9.02 7.02 8.99
C ARG A 580 8.69 7.46 10.43
N GLN A 581 8.25 8.70 10.62
CA GLN A 581 7.88 9.22 11.94
C GLN A 581 6.69 8.48 12.55
N GLN A 582 5.65 8.21 11.75
CA GLN A 582 4.49 7.40 12.13
C GLN A 582 4.89 5.99 12.51
N LEU A 583 5.53 5.22 11.61
CA LEU A 583 5.90 3.84 11.91
C LEU A 583 6.82 3.76 13.15
N GLY A 584 7.77 4.68 13.31
CA GLY A 584 8.60 4.73 14.51
C GLY A 584 7.82 5.00 15.80
N ALA A 585 6.88 5.95 15.77
CA ALA A 585 6.04 6.28 16.92
C ALA A 585 5.06 5.14 17.28
N GLU A 586 4.40 4.51 16.30
CA GLU A 586 3.53 3.34 16.55
C GLU A 586 4.33 2.14 17.04
N VAL A 587 5.53 1.91 16.48
CA VAL A 587 6.46 0.91 16.99
C VAL A 587 6.73 1.15 18.46
N ASP A 588 7.13 2.36 18.87
CA ASP A 588 7.44 2.67 20.27
C ASP A 588 6.20 2.60 21.18
N ALA A 589 5.02 3.01 20.70
CA ALA A 589 3.74 2.90 21.41
C ALA A 589 3.31 1.44 21.65
N LEU A 590 3.63 0.51 20.74
CA LEU A 590 3.34 -0.91 20.97
C LEU A 590 4.23 -1.50 22.09
N ARG A 591 5.49 -1.07 22.21
CA ARG A 591 6.44 -1.53 23.27
C ARG A 591 5.95 -1.17 24.67
N ALA A 592 5.39 0.03 24.81
CA ALA A 592 4.91 0.57 26.09
C ALA A 592 3.77 -0.25 26.75
N HIS A 593 3.23 -1.24 26.03
CA HIS A 593 2.19 -2.16 26.51
C HIS A 593 2.58 -3.64 26.28
N ASP A 594 3.87 -3.98 26.48
CA ASP A 594 4.43 -5.33 26.45
C ASP A 594 4.29 -6.09 25.10
N VAL A 595 4.04 -5.38 24.00
CA VAL A 595 3.91 -5.98 22.65
C VAL A 595 5.25 -5.90 21.92
N ASP A 596 5.81 -7.07 21.56
CA ASP A 596 7.01 -7.22 20.72
C ASP A 596 6.72 -7.85 19.34
N PRO A 597 5.96 -7.22 18.42
CA PRO A 597 6.12 -7.40 16.97
C PRO A 597 7.59 -7.47 16.51
N VAL A 598 7.87 -8.00 15.32
CA VAL A 598 9.27 -8.29 14.88
C VAL A 598 9.57 -7.97 13.40
N LEU A 599 8.57 -8.11 12.55
CA LEU A 599 8.62 -8.01 11.10
C LEU A 599 8.71 -6.55 10.57
N GLY A 600 8.57 -5.53 11.41
CA GLY A 600 8.25 -4.14 11.03
C GLY A 600 9.10 -3.05 11.66
N VAL A 601 9.92 -3.41 12.65
CA VAL A 601 11.33 -2.97 12.62
C VAL A 601 11.91 -3.42 11.27
N GLY A 602 11.53 -4.59 10.75
CA GLY A 602 11.82 -5.00 9.37
C GLY A 602 11.31 -4.00 8.32
N SER A 603 10.00 -3.70 8.30
CA SER A 603 9.41 -2.61 7.51
C SER A 603 10.17 -1.30 7.63
N TYR A 604 10.49 -0.86 8.84
CA TYR A 604 11.17 0.41 9.10
C TYR A 604 12.60 0.41 8.54
N GLU A 605 13.36 -0.66 8.78
CA GLU A 605 14.74 -0.84 8.35
C GLU A 605 14.84 -1.01 6.83
N ALA A 606 13.99 -1.85 6.22
CA ALA A 606 13.94 -2.06 4.76
C ALA A 606 13.40 -0.85 4.00
N ALA A 607 12.36 -0.16 4.52
CA ALA A 607 11.96 1.15 3.98
C ALA A 607 13.07 2.19 4.12
N GLY A 608 13.93 2.06 5.15
CA GLY A 608 15.16 2.81 5.33
C GLY A 608 16.22 2.58 4.24
N VAL A 609 16.28 1.40 3.63
CA VAL A 609 17.08 1.14 2.42
C VAL A 609 16.36 1.73 1.20
N MET A 610 15.13 1.26 0.92
CA MET A 610 14.36 1.61 -0.27
C MET A 610 14.16 3.12 -0.47
N ARG A 611 14.04 3.92 0.60
CA ARG A 611 13.90 5.39 0.50
C ARG A 611 15.11 6.11 -0.10
N ASN A 612 16.25 5.44 -0.24
CA ASN A 612 17.48 5.96 -0.84
C ASN A 612 17.75 5.39 -2.25
N GLY A 613 16.88 4.49 -2.75
CA GLY A 613 17.00 3.84 -4.05
C GLY A 613 16.44 4.66 -5.23
N THR A 614 16.08 3.95 -6.29
CA THR A 614 15.35 4.48 -7.45
C THR A 614 13.96 5.00 -7.05
N ASP A 615 13.32 5.77 -7.94
CA ASP A 615 11.97 6.29 -7.69
C ASP A 615 10.92 5.18 -7.46
N SER A 616 11.08 3.98 -8.06
CA SER A 616 10.19 2.84 -7.80
C SER A 616 10.38 2.26 -6.39
N GLU A 617 11.62 2.15 -5.93
CA GLU A 617 11.94 1.75 -4.54
C GLU A 617 11.46 2.82 -3.55
N ARG A 618 11.55 4.12 -3.89
CA ARG A 618 11.02 5.22 -3.06
C ARG A 618 9.49 5.17 -2.94
N PHE A 619 8.74 4.90 -4.01
CA PHE A 619 7.31 4.62 -3.90
C PHE A 619 7.00 3.36 -3.08
N SER A 620 7.87 2.34 -3.16
CA SER A 620 7.73 1.11 -2.37
C SER A 620 8.02 1.37 -0.88
N ALA A 621 8.97 2.24 -0.54
CA ALA A 621 9.23 2.68 0.83
C ALA A 621 8.06 3.44 1.45
N VAL A 622 7.37 4.33 0.70
CA VAL A 622 6.12 4.98 1.19
C VAL A 622 5.07 3.93 1.52
N ASN A 623 4.87 2.95 0.63
CA ASN A 623 3.95 1.83 0.86
C ASN A 623 4.35 0.98 2.06
N GLN A 624 5.65 0.72 2.25
CA GLN A 624 6.19 -0.07 3.34
C GLN A 624 6.01 0.62 4.71
N TYR A 625 6.24 1.94 4.78
CA TYR A 625 5.95 2.75 5.96
C TYR A 625 4.44 2.77 6.26
N ALA A 626 3.59 2.99 5.25
CA ALA A 626 2.14 2.99 5.40
C ALA A 626 1.59 1.62 5.84
N SER A 627 2.12 0.52 5.29
CA SER A 627 1.76 -0.86 5.66
C SER A 627 2.11 -1.15 7.12
N GLY A 628 3.32 -0.77 7.54
CA GLY A 628 3.72 -0.85 8.94
C GLY A 628 2.81 -0.03 9.86
N PHE A 629 2.56 1.24 9.53
CA PHE A 629 1.70 2.15 10.32
C PHE A 629 0.28 1.59 10.50
N VAL A 630 -0.37 1.17 9.41
CA VAL A 630 -1.74 0.63 9.47
C VAL A 630 -1.79 -0.71 10.20
N THR A 631 -0.78 -1.58 10.03
CA THR A 631 -0.68 -2.84 10.79
C THR A 631 -0.49 -2.57 12.28
N ALA A 632 0.33 -1.59 12.65
CA ALA A 632 0.55 -1.21 14.04
C ALA A 632 -0.72 -0.64 14.69
N ARG A 633 -1.48 0.20 13.97
CA ARG A 633 -2.79 0.71 14.43
C ARG A 633 -3.84 -0.39 14.57
N MET A 634 -3.89 -1.35 13.64
CA MET A 634 -4.69 -2.57 13.81
C MET A 634 -4.31 -3.28 15.11
N ILE A 635 -3.02 -3.50 15.38
CA ILE A 635 -2.55 -4.15 16.61
C ILE A 635 -2.92 -3.35 17.87
N SER A 636 -2.82 -2.01 17.85
CA SER A 636 -3.30 -1.17 18.96
C SER A 636 -4.77 -1.43 19.28
N TYR A 637 -5.63 -1.38 18.26
CA TYR A 637 -7.06 -1.68 18.41
C TYR A 637 -7.29 -3.10 18.93
N LEU A 638 -6.55 -4.11 18.45
CA LEU A 638 -6.64 -5.49 18.98
C LEU A 638 -6.24 -5.61 20.46
N THR A 639 -5.46 -4.67 21.02
CA THR A 639 -5.18 -4.60 22.47
C THR A 639 -6.26 -3.89 23.30
N GLY A 640 -7.27 -3.30 22.65
CA GLY A 640 -8.38 -2.60 23.32
C GLY A 640 -8.11 -1.16 23.74
N ARG A 641 -6.93 -0.58 23.40
CA ARG A 641 -6.59 0.83 23.70
C ARG A 641 -7.61 1.80 23.12
N ASP A 642 -7.78 1.72 21.81
CA ASP A 642 -8.71 2.49 20.98
C ASP A 642 -10.20 2.26 21.36
N LEU A 643 -10.51 1.27 22.21
CA LEU A 643 -11.84 1.06 22.82
C LEU A 643 -11.97 1.73 24.19
N ALA A 644 -10.92 1.70 25.02
CA ALA A 644 -10.92 2.27 26.35
C ALA A 644 -11.05 3.81 26.34
N GLU A 645 -10.41 4.48 25.38
CA GLU A 645 -10.51 5.94 25.20
C GLU A 645 -11.90 6.41 24.75
N ALA A 646 -12.75 5.51 24.26
CA ALA A 646 -14.14 5.81 23.88
C ALA A 646 -15.18 5.52 24.99
N ALA A 647 -14.72 5.05 26.17
CA ALA A 647 -15.57 4.68 27.30
C ALA A 647 -15.39 5.59 28.55
N GLY A 648 -14.52 6.61 28.46
CA GLY A 648 -14.27 7.63 29.49
C GLY A 648 -14.85 9.00 29.16
#